data_AF-A0A3D2J1I7-F1
#
_entry.id   AF-A0A3D2J1I7-F1
#
_cell.length_a   1.000
_cell.length_b   1.000
_cell.length_c   1.000
_cell.angle_alpha   90.00
_cell.angle_beta   90.00
_cell.angle_gamma   90.00
#
_symmetry.space_group_name_H-M   'P 1'
#
loop_
_entity.id
_entity.type
_entity.pdbx_description
1 polymer ?
#
loop_
_entity_poly.entity_id
_entity_poly.type
_entity_poly.pdbx_seq_one_letter_code
_entity_poly.pdbx_strand_id
1 'polypeptide(L)'
;MRTMSSFRKIVASGILIGMLLVAALVWATPSFFPHKQAKAAGPTLPYNATANGPYTVKGNMIVGANGQQYMFHGIARDGLEYNCSGQGPLDQQHLAYMGSGVSTPGATYWGANTVRLPLSEGFWLKGAPGFPCSSAQYQNTVKQVVSSLSALQMNVVIDLQWTDAGGQSGQGGGPWAMPDADSVTFWQQVATQFKGNSNVLFELANEPHPSSWSCWSGACTMTNDSGYSDDCQCSKTFTYASVGMQALVDAVRGVGAQNIVIAGGMNWGYDLSQLGTYHLSGSNIVYDTHPYPYTDKLSNTWDNSFGNASATYPVVSMESGEYDCDSTYLTQLFSYFDAHQISWAAWAWVANGQVCSYPQLVTDYQGTPSAGMGLAVYQHLHSYIPTASPVSDVWYFAEGRVGASFNEFLTIDNPDPVNNCSVTIQYLPETGSVVTKNVTVNHSSRLTESVDSDMGIKSNSPTGLSVSSIVTVNSSPTCAGVVAERPLYFSWHGINSGSDVVGATHLGTTFYFADVPTGPGFTSFMTLLNPPGNGTASVTATYYANGQVVGHSGNVSIAAGQRGTLYPNTAGLPAHVAAVITSTQPIVAERPDYFGNVTMGNAGTLSGATSTVATQALSHDWLFAEGFTGGKTQEYLMISNLDSAAKATANVTINLQLGNGSTRSYSLSVAPFSQTIWNVNQNVPNQAVSAEVTSTNAAIVVERQMFFHYGNPGSLQSMGGNDVIGQVGPVSTTAYSFSEGYSNTGYDEWLTLQNPTNNTESISITLVNQYGFSYSPAPIVVAPHSRSSYYVSGVVRKYMIKPGQTPSSAFAVSMSVKSAPGVFFVAERPQYWNTGSAGTQGGSDVIGYVGQ
;
A
#
# COMPACT_ATOMS: atom_id res chain seq x y z
N MET A 1 -76.83 -6.85 -24.06
CA MET A 1 -76.07 -5.67 -24.54
C MET A 1 -74.69 -6.13 -25.01
N ARG A 2 -74.15 -5.53 -26.08
CA ARG A 2 -72.73 -5.47 -26.52
C ARG A 2 -71.85 -6.76 -26.39
N THR A 3 -71.69 -7.51 -27.49
CA THR A 3 -70.44 -7.67 -28.31
C THR A 3 -69.37 -8.62 -27.71
N MET A 4 -69.16 -9.83 -28.26
CA MET A 4 -68.35 -10.18 -29.47
C MET A 4 -66.82 -10.06 -29.24
N SER A 5 -65.94 -10.95 -29.72
CA SER A 5 -66.04 -12.22 -30.49
C SER A 5 -64.76 -13.06 -30.22
N SER A 6 -64.44 -14.23 -30.79
CA SER A 6 -64.96 -14.98 -31.96
C SER A 6 -64.74 -16.52 -31.78
N PHE A 7 -64.66 -17.30 -32.87
CA PHE A 7 -64.34 -18.74 -32.90
C PHE A 7 -63.42 -19.05 -34.10
N ARG A 8 -62.63 -20.13 -34.02
CA ARG A 8 -61.80 -20.66 -35.12
C ARG A 8 -62.63 -21.00 -36.37
N LYS A 9 -62.03 -20.86 -37.57
CA LYS A 9 -62.36 -21.66 -38.76
C LYS A 9 -61.09 -22.11 -39.48
N ILE A 10 -61.14 -23.34 -40.00
CA ILE A 10 -60.12 -24.00 -40.83
C ILE A 10 -60.73 -24.16 -42.23
N VAL A 11 -59.95 -23.90 -43.28
CA VAL A 11 -60.13 -24.48 -44.64
C VAL A 11 -58.75 -24.89 -45.16
N ALA A 12 -58.71 -25.87 -46.06
CA ALA A 12 -57.60 -26.81 -46.18
C ALA A 12 -56.74 -26.71 -47.45
N SER A 13 -55.54 -27.30 -47.34
CA SER A 13 -54.80 -28.07 -48.35
C SER A 13 -54.13 -27.38 -49.54
N GLY A 14 -52.79 -27.53 -49.58
CA GLY A 14 -51.93 -27.34 -50.75
C GLY A 14 -50.59 -28.10 -50.62
N ILE A 15 -50.61 -29.40 -50.98
CA ILE A 15 -49.57 -30.18 -51.69
C ILE A 15 -48.06 -30.03 -51.30
N LEU A 16 -47.46 -31.16 -50.85
CA LEU A 16 -46.10 -31.75 -51.10
C LEU A 16 -44.85 -30.82 -51.21
N ILE A 17 -43.62 -31.16 -50.79
CA ILE A 17 -42.96 -32.32 -50.16
C ILE A 17 -41.60 -31.82 -49.61
N GLY A 18 -41.01 -32.42 -48.56
CA GLY A 18 -39.66 -32.01 -48.11
C GLY A 18 -39.11 -32.65 -46.83
N MET A 19 -39.11 -33.99 -46.75
CA MET A 19 -38.41 -34.86 -45.78
C MET A 19 -37.30 -34.18 -44.91
N LEU A 20 -37.27 -34.33 -43.58
CA LEU A 20 -37.00 -35.59 -42.88
C LEU A 20 -37.27 -35.49 -41.36
N LEU A 21 -37.65 -36.61 -40.76
CA LEU A 21 -37.85 -36.80 -39.32
C LEU A 21 -36.80 -37.81 -38.82
N VAL A 22 -35.91 -37.43 -37.91
CA VAL A 22 -35.12 -38.39 -37.10
C VAL A 22 -35.00 -37.91 -35.65
N ALA A 23 -35.59 -38.72 -34.77
CA ALA A 23 -35.32 -39.00 -33.36
C ALA A 23 -34.74 -37.90 -32.43
N ALA A 24 -35.47 -37.70 -31.32
CA ALA A 24 -35.02 -37.03 -30.12
C ALA A 24 -33.84 -37.73 -29.43
N LEU A 25 -32.91 -36.93 -28.88
CA LEU A 25 -32.27 -37.13 -27.59
C LEU A 25 -31.72 -35.78 -27.07
N VAL A 26 -31.22 -35.76 -25.83
CA VAL A 26 -30.69 -34.59 -25.08
C VAL A 26 -31.77 -33.67 -24.46
N TRP A 27 -31.81 -33.69 -23.13
CA TRP A 27 -32.58 -32.77 -22.29
C TRP A 27 -31.76 -31.53 -21.91
N ALA A 28 -32.46 -30.40 -21.78
CA ALA A 28 -32.17 -29.26 -20.91
C ALA A 28 -30.78 -28.55 -21.01
N THR A 29 -30.76 -27.43 -21.73
CA THR A 29 -29.99 -26.24 -21.33
C THR A 29 -30.94 -25.03 -21.26
N PRO A 30 -31.09 -24.35 -20.11
CA PRO A 30 -31.68 -23.02 -20.06
C PRO A 30 -30.60 -21.97 -20.28
N SER A 31 -30.68 -21.25 -21.40
CA SER A 31 -29.77 -20.16 -21.75
C SER A 31 -29.94 -18.95 -20.82
N PHE A 32 -29.22 -18.94 -19.70
CA PHE A 32 -28.96 -17.71 -18.96
C PHE A 32 -27.77 -16.99 -19.58
N PHE A 33 -28.04 -15.90 -20.30
CA PHE A 33 -27.05 -14.86 -20.55
C PHE A 33 -27.10 -13.85 -19.40
N PRO A 34 -26.21 -13.91 -18.40
CA PRO A 34 -25.96 -12.74 -17.58
C PRO A 34 -25.22 -11.70 -18.45
N HIS A 35 -25.79 -10.51 -18.60
CA HIS A 35 -24.99 -9.35 -18.97
C HIS A 35 -24.03 -9.04 -17.82
N LYS A 36 -22.89 -9.73 -17.80
CA LYS A 36 -21.71 -9.25 -17.07
C LYS A 36 -21.20 -8.02 -17.79
N GLN A 37 -21.69 -6.85 -17.39
CA GLN A 37 -20.82 -5.67 -17.40
C GLN A 37 -19.70 -5.95 -16.40
N ALA A 38 -18.64 -6.60 -16.88
CA ALA A 38 -17.35 -6.40 -16.25
C ALA A 38 -17.03 -4.91 -16.47
N LYS A 39 -17.20 -4.08 -15.43
CA LYS A 39 -16.42 -2.86 -15.34
C LYS A 39 -14.97 -3.32 -15.42
N ALA A 40 -14.32 -3.09 -16.56
CA ALA A 40 -12.88 -3.18 -16.60
C ALA A 40 -12.34 -2.27 -15.49
N ALA A 41 -11.32 -2.72 -14.77
CA ALA A 41 -10.56 -1.79 -13.94
C ALA A 41 -10.17 -0.60 -14.83
N GLY A 42 -10.55 0.61 -14.42
CA GLY A 42 -10.19 1.81 -15.18
C GLY A 42 -8.67 1.88 -15.33
N PRO A 43 -8.15 2.49 -16.40
CA PRO A 43 -6.73 2.78 -16.46
C PRO A 43 -6.36 3.61 -15.23
N THR A 44 -5.42 3.12 -14.42
CA THR A 44 -4.86 3.89 -13.30
C THR A 44 -4.35 5.22 -13.83
N LEU A 45 -4.84 6.33 -13.27
CA LEU A 45 -4.49 7.66 -13.75
C LEU A 45 -2.98 7.92 -13.62
N PRO A 46 -2.39 8.68 -14.55
CA PRO A 46 -0.97 9.02 -14.49
C PRO A 46 -0.70 10.00 -13.35
N TYR A 47 -0.31 9.46 -12.20
CA TYR A 47 0.13 10.24 -11.05
C TYR A 47 1.65 10.36 -11.01
N ASN A 48 2.12 11.55 -10.63
CA ASN A 48 3.51 11.84 -10.33
C ASN A 48 3.55 12.44 -8.92
N ALA A 49 4.38 11.88 -8.03
CA ALA A 49 4.55 12.37 -6.66
C ALA A 49 5.17 13.78 -6.59
N THR A 50 5.91 14.18 -7.64
CA THR A 50 6.63 15.45 -7.72
C THR A 50 6.21 16.26 -8.94
N ALA A 51 6.44 17.57 -8.87
CA ALA A 51 6.33 18.51 -9.98
C ALA A 51 7.32 18.15 -11.09
N ASN A 52 6.87 18.24 -12.35
CA ASN A 52 7.64 17.87 -13.52
C ASN A 52 7.45 18.85 -14.70
N GLY A 53 7.18 20.12 -14.40
CA GLY A 53 7.07 21.18 -15.42
C GLY A 53 8.37 21.39 -16.21
N PRO A 54 8.32 22.15 -17.32
CA PRO A 54 7.21 23.01 -17.73
C PRO A 54 5.97 22.27 -18.22
N TYR A 55 4.82 22.85 -17.91
CA TYR A 55 3.51 22.36 -18.31
C TYR A 55 3.02 23.01 -19.60
N THR A 56 2.30 22.24 -20.41
CA THR A 56 1.66 22.72 -21.65
C THR A 56 0.24 22.17 -21.75
N VAL A 57 -0.70 22.97 -22.25
CA VAL A 57 -2.06 22.50 -22.58
C VAL A 57 -2.07 21.86 -23.98
N LYS A 58 -2.62 20.66 -24.09
CA LYS A 58 -2.72 19.89 -25.34
C LYS A 58 -4.11 19.26 -25.46
N GLY A 59 -5.00 19.91 -26.21
CA GLY A 59 -6.41 19.52 -26.24
C GLY A 59 -7.02 19.74 -24.86
N ASN A 60 -7.71 18.73 -24.33
CA ASN A 60 -8.30 18.73 -22.99
C ASN A 60 -7.33 18.27 -21.88
N MET A 61 -6.04 18.06 -22.17
CA MET A 61 -5.05 17.58 -21.20
C MET A 61 -4.01 18.65 -20.85
N ILE A 62 -3.48 18.57 -19.63
CA ILE A 62 -2.23 19.23 -19.25
C ILE A 62 -1.11 18.18 -19.35
N VAL A 63 -0.01 18.51 -20.03
CA VAL A 63 1.15 17.63 -20.18
C VAL A 63 2.40 18.24 -19.54
N GLY A 64 3.18 17.41 -18.84
CA GLY A 64 4.45 17.80 -18.22
C GLY A 64 5.66 17.70 -19.15
N ALA A 65 6.86 17.97 -18.64
CA ALA A 65 8.10 18.00 -19.42
C ALA A 65 8.48 16.65 -20.06
N ASN A 66 7.96 15.54 -19.50
CA ASN A 66 8.12 14.19 -20.05
C ASN A 66 7.17 13.88 -21.24
N GLY A 67 6.32 14.82 -21.63
CA GLY A 67 5.33 14.68 -22.71
C GLY A 67 4.12 13.81 -22.36
N GLN A 68 3.98 13.37 -21.11
CA GLN A 68 2.83 12.63 -20.59
C GLN A 68 1.82 13.58 -19.93
N GLN A 69 0.57 13.14 -19.82
CA GLN A 69 -0.46 13.83 -19.04
C GLN A 69 -0.02 13.95 -17.58
N TYR A 70 -0.27 15.11 -16.98
CA TYR A 70 -0.01 15.39 -15.57
C TYR A 70 -1.32 15.70 -14.85
N MET A 71 -1.53 15.04 -13.73
CA MET A 71 -2.67 15.27 -12.84
C MET A 71 -2.19 16.02 -11.60
N PHE A 72 -2.73 17.20 -11.35
CA PHE A 72 -2.49 17.95 -10.11
C PHE A 72 -3.47 17.42 -9.06
N HIS A 73 -2.99 16.71 -8.04
CA HIS A 73 -3.80 16.25 -6.91
C HIS A 73 -3.22 16.87 -5.65
N GLY A 74 -4.02 17.75 -5.03
CA GLY A 74 -3.50 18.83 -4.21
C GLY A 74 -4.30 19.18 -2.97
N ILE A 75 -3.79 20.17 -2.25
CA ILE A 75 -4.38 20.69 -1.02
C ILE A 75 -4.27 22.22 -1.04
N ALA A 76 -5.34 22.93 -0.68
CA ALA A 76 -5.29 24.37 -0.46
C ALA A 76 -4.80 24.69 0.96
N ARG A 77 -3.85 25.62 1.07
CA ARG A 77 -3.25 26.05 2.32
C ARG A 77 -3.63 27.50 2.62
N ASP A 78 -4.70 27.66 3.39
CA ASP A 78 -5.28 28.94 3.78
C ASP A 78 -4.38 29.78 4.71
N GLY A 79 -4.76 31.05 4.87
CA GLY A 79 -4.21 31.97 5.87
C GLY A 79 -3.37 33.13 5.33
N LEU A 80 -3.04 33.17 4.03
CA LEU A 80 -2.31 34.27 3.37
C LEU A 80 -3.25 35.38 2.83
N GLU A 81 -4.51 35.05 2.56
CA GLU A 81 -5.63 35.97 2.32
C GLU A 81 -6.10 36.63 3.63
N TYR A 82 -6.18 35.88 4.73
CA TYR A 82 -6.69 36.38 6.03
C TYR A 82 -5.66 37.12 6.87
N ASN A 83 -4.37 36.86 6.67
CA ASN A 83 -3.30 37.51 7.42
C ASN A 83 -2.07 37.68 6.51
N CYS A 84 -1.60 38.91 6.36
CA CYS A 84 -0.44 39.21 5.53
C CYS A 84 0.92 38.73 6.11
N SER A 85 0.92 38.13 7.32
CA SER A 85 2.07 37.35 7.84
C SER A 85 1.88 35.84 7.68
N GLY A 86 0.72 35.41 7.17
CA GLY A 86 0.24 34.04 7.21
C GLY A 86 -0.45 33.68 8.54
N GLN A 87 -1.31 32.66 8.51
CA GLN A 87 -1.80 31.98 9.71
C GLN A 87 -1.15 30.60 9.84
N GLY A 88 -0.84 30.17 11.06
CA GLY A 88 -0.15 28.90 11.30
C GLY A 88 1.33 28.89 10.86
N PRO A 89 2.01 27.73 10.94
CA PRO A 89 3.36 27.58 10.43
C PRO A 89 3.36 27.57 8.89
N LEU A 90 4.42 28.17 8.34
CA LEU A 90 4.69 28.30 6.90
C LEU A 90 6.17 27.99 6.59
N ASP A 91 6.88 27.37 7.52
CA ASP A 91 8.24 26.86 7.28
C ASP A 91 8.21 25.55 6.46
N GLN A 92 9.36 25.23 5.87
CA GLN A 92 9.50 24.09 4.97
C GLN A 92 9.15 22.74 5.62
N GLN A 93 9.34 22.57 6.94
CA GLN A 93 9.04 21.29 7.59
C GLN A 93 7.53 21.05 7.68
N HIS A 94 6.77 22.06 8.12
CA HIS A 94 5.31 21.95 8.18
C HIS A 94 4.66 21.88 6.80
N LEU A 95 5.22 22.59 5.81
CA LEU A 95 4.76 22.51 4.43
C LEU A 95 5.02 21.12 3.80
N ALA A 96 6.06 20.40 4.25
CA ALA A 96 6.39 19.07 3.73
C ALA A 96 5.31 18.01 4.01
N TYR A 97 4.55 18.13 5.10
CA TYR A 97 3.52 17.15 5.48
C TYR A 97 2.32 17.11 4.52
N MET A 98 2.08 18.17 3.74
CA MET A 98 1.12 18.11 2.62
C MET A 98 1.63 17.19 1.50
N GLY A 99 2.95 17.15 1.27
CA GLY A 99 3.58 16.44 0.17
C GLY A 99 3.89 14.97 0.46
N SER A 100 4.65 14.33 -0.44
CA SER A 100 5.14 12.96 -0.26
C SER A 100 6.21 12.86 0.83
N GLY A 101 6.19 11.77 1.59
CA GLY A 101 7.19 11.44 2.59
C GLY A 101 6.86 10.12 3.29
N VAL A 102 7.59 9.81 4.37
CA VAL A 102 7.37 8.61 5.19
C VAL A 102 6.71 9.04 6.50
N SER A 103 5.47 8.62 6.72
CA SER A 103 4.72 8.90 7.95
C SER A 103 5.31 8.16 9.15
N THR A 104 5.24 8.79 10.32
CA THR A 104 5.73 8.28 11.61
C THR A 104 4.68 8.54 12.70
N PRO A 105 4.79 7.99 13.92
CA PRO A 105 3.82 8.22 14.99
C PRO A 105 3.59 9.70 15.41
N GLY A 106 4.41 10.64 14.94
CA GLY A 106 4.26 12.08 15.21
C GLY A 106 4.27 12.98 13.96
N ALA A 107 4.13 12.41 12.76
CA ALA A 107 4.09 13.17 11.50
C ALA A 107 3.43 12.36 10.39
N THR A 108 2.48 12.95 9.67
CA THR A 108 1.71 12.30 8.61
C THR A 108 1.92 13.05 7.30
N TYR A 109 2.52 12.39 6.32
CA TYR A 109 2.72 12.93 4.97
C TYR A 109 1.55 12.55 4.07
N TRP A 110 0.95 13.50 3.35
CA TRP A 110 -0.31 13.30 2.62
C TRP A 110 -0.15 12.93 1.14
N GLY A 111 1.02 13.17 0.54
CA GLY A 111 1.27 12.85 -0.86
C GLY A 111 0.57 13.77 -1.87
N ALA A 112 0.21 15.00 -1.50
CA ALA A 112 -0.17 16.01 -2.49
C ALA A 112 1.04 16.33 -3.39
N ASN A 113 0.82 16.44 -4.70
CA ASN A 113 1.85 16.94 -5.64
C ASN A 113 1.72 18.45 -5.91
N THR A 114 0.69 19.09 -5.34
CA THR A 114 0.28 20.47 -5.62
C THR A 114 -0.27 21.14 -4.36
N VAL A 115 0.11 22.39 -4.12
CA VAL A 115 -0.45 23.22 -3.05
C VAL A 115 -1.03 24.51 -3.63
N ARG A 116 -2.29 24.83 -3.29
CA ARG A 116 -2.92 26.12 -3.63
C ARG A 116 -2.69 27.14 -2.51
N LEU A 117 -2.30 28.36 -2.88
CA LEU A 117 -2.02 29.48 -1.99
C LEU A 117 -2.96 30.65 -2.31
N PRO A 118 -4.03 30.85 -1.52
CA PRO A 118 -4.96 31.97 -1.68
C PRO A 118 -4.31 33.28 -1.24
N LEU A 119 -4.24 34.28 -2.13
CA LEU A 119 -3.61 35.58 -1.84
C LEU A 119 -4.61 36.76 -1.88
N SER A 120 -4.23 37.83 -1.19
CA SER A 120 -4.89 39.15 -1.28
C SER A 120 -4.09 40.09 -2.19
N GLU A 121 -4.75 40.73 -3.15
CA GLU A 121 -4.11 41.81 -3.93
C GLU A 121 -3.88 43.07 -3.09
N GLY A 122 -4.76 43.36 -2.13
CA GLY A 122 -4.62 44.46 -1.19
C GLY A 122 -3.31 44.36 -0.39
N PHE A 123 -3.06 43.19 0.21
CA PHE A 123 -1.80 42.92 0.90
C PHE A 123 -0.60 42.94 -0.04
N TRP A 124 -0.71 42.42 -1.27
CA TRP A 124 0.38 42.41 -2.24
C TRP A 124 0.77 43.80 -2.74
N LEU A 125 -0.20 44.66 -3.04
CA LEU A 125 0.02 45.98 -3.64
C LEU A 125 0.26 47.06 -2.57
N LYS A 126 -0.55 47.04 -1.50
CA LYS A 126 -0.68 48.14 -0.53
C LYS A 126 -0.19 47.74 0.88
N GLY A 127 -0.01 46.44 1.14
CA GLY A 127 0.21 45.92 2.49
C GLY A 127 -1.11 45.89 3.27
N ALA A 128 -1.03 45.86 4.59
CA ALA A 128 -2.18 45.97 5.47
C ALA A 128 -2.08 47.31 6.25
N PRO A 129 -2.65 48.43 5.74
CA PRO A 129 -2.36 49.78 6.26
C PRO A 129 -2.74 50.03 7.74
N GLY A 130 -3.51 49.13 8.36
CA GLY A 130 -3.82 49.16 9.80
C GLY A 130 -2.94 48.27 10.68
N PHE A 131 -1.99 47.52 10.11
CA PHE A 131 -1.31 46.39 10.74
C PHE A 131 0.23 46.44 10.49
N PRO A 132 1.06 45.66 11.21
CA PRO A 132 2.54 45.77 11.14
C PRO A 132 3.15 45.10 9.90
N CYS A 133 2.65 45.43 8.70
CA CYS A 133 2.84 44.61 7.51
C CYS A 133 2.75 45.41 6.20
N SER A 134 3.91 45.69 5.62
CA SER A 134 4.04 46.32 4.30
C SER A 134 3.86 45.32 3.15
N SER A 135 3.54 45.83 1.95
CA SER A 135 3.51 45.02 0.72
C SER A 135 4.81 44.26 0.47
N ALA A 136 5.96 44.91 0.71
CA ALA A 136 7.27 44.26 0.60
C ALA A 136 7.45 43.08 1.57
N GLN A 137 6.88 43.14 2.78
CA GLN A 137 6.89 42.01 3.71
C GLN A 137 6.00 40.87 3.22
N TYR A 138 4.75 41.17 2.81
CA TYR A 138 3.85 40.15 2.25
C TYR A 138 4.45 39.43 1.04
N GLN A 139 4.98 40.21 0.07
CA GLN A 139 5.65 39.68 -1.11
C GLN A 139 6.83 38.78 -0.75
N ASN A 140 7.59 39.09 0.31
CA ASN A 140 8.70 38.25 0.77
C ASN A 140 8.20 36.96 1.45
N THR A 141 7.14 37.03 2.26
CA THR A 141 6.48 35.85 2.84
C THR A 141 6.01 34.89 1.74
N VAL A 142 5.28 35.40 0.73
CA VAL A 142 4.81 34.59 -0.41
C VAL A 142 6.00 33.97 -1.16
N LYS A 143 7.06 34.74 -1.46
CA LYS A 143 8.27 34.21 -2.09
C LYS A 143 8.94 33.10 -1.27
N GLN A 144 8.96 33.21 0.05
CA GLN A 144 9.51 32.19 0.93
C GLN A 144 8.68 30.90 0.89
N VAL A 145 7.35 30.99 1.00
CA VAL A 145 6.44 29.83 0.93
C VAL A 145 6.55 29.13 -0.43
N VAL A 146 6.47 29.87 -1.54
CA VAL A 146 6.62 29.33 -2.90
C VAL A 146 7.97 28.65 -3.08
N SER A 147 9.04 29.22 -2.52
CA SER A 147 10.39 28.66 -2.57
C SER A 147 10.53 27.38 -1.74
N SER A 148 9.91 27.32 -0.55
CA SER A 148 9.87 26.12 0.28
C SER A 148 9.10 24.98 -0.39
N LEU A 149 7.92 25.25 -0.95
CA LEU A 149 7.15 24.27 -1.73
C LEU A 149 7.90 23.78 -2.98
N SER A 150 8.56 24.69 -3.68
CA SER A 150 9.39 24.35 -4.86
C SER A 150 10.61 23.49 -4.48
N ALA A 151 11.23 23.74 -3.32
CA ALA A 151 12.33 22.92 -2.80
C ALA A 151 11.87 21.52 -2.37
N LEU A 152 10.61 21.38 -1.97
CA LEU A 152 9.92 20.11 -1.72
C LEU A 152 9.40 19.45 -3.00
N GLN A 153 9.73 19.98 -4.17
CA GLN A 153 9.29 19.51 -5.49
C GLN A 153 7.77 19.45 -5.67
N MET A 154 7.00 20.29 -4.97
CA MET A 154 5.56 20.44 -5.19
C MET A 154 5.26 21.55 -6.21
N ASN A 155 4.13 21.42 -6.91
CA ASN A 155 3.57 22.53 -7.68
C ASN A 155 2.93 23.55 -6.74
N VAL A 156 2.91 24.81 -7.17
CA VAL A 156 2.29 25.89 -6.40
C VAL A 156 1.27 26.61 -7.28
N VAL A 157 -0.01 26.53 -6.93
CA VAL A 157 -1.05 27.38 -7.53
C VAL A 157 -1.09 28.65 -6.70
N ILE A 158 -0.76 29.78 -7.31
CA ILE A 158 -0.99 31.10 -6.71
C ILE A 158 -2.36 31.56 -7.17
N ASP A 159 -3.25 31.83 -6.22
CA ASP A 159 -4.61 32.29 -6.47
C ASP A 159 -4.80 33.76 -6.03
N LEU A 160 -5.64 34.48 -6.78
CA LEU A 160 -6.21 35.76 -6.36
C LEU A 160 -7.55 35.52 -5.64
N GLN A 161 -7.46 35.26 -4.34
CA GLN A 161 -8.60 34.94 -3.48
C GLN A 161 -9.43 36.20 -3.19
N TRP A 162 -8.76 37.29 -2.82
CA TRP A 162 -9.41 38.53 -2.37
C TRP A 162 -8.99 39.75 -3.20
N THR A 163 -9.99 40.48 -3.70
CA THR A 163 -9.86 41.72 -4.47
C THR A 163 -10.33 42.94 -3.67
N ASP A 164 -10.06 44.16 -4.15
CA ASP A 164 -10.39 45.40 -3.43
C ASP A 164 -11.51 46.27 -4.04
N ALA A 165 -12.17 45.77 -5.10
CA ALA A 165 -13.35 46.38 -5.73
C ALA A 165 -13.10 47.82 -6.23
N GLY A 166 -11.94 48.05 -6.85
CA GLY A 166 -11.47 49.35 -7.33
C GLY A 166 -11.05 50.27 -6.18
N GLY A 167 -10.38 49.74 -5.17
CA GLY A 167 -9.90 50.43 -3.98
C GLY A 167 -10.97 50.77 -2.95
N GLN A 168 -12.15 50.13 -3.00
CA GLN A 168 -13.29 50.40 -2.11
C GLN A 168 -13.30 49.50 -0.86
N SER A 169 -12.76 48.29 -0.94
CA SER A 169 -12.53 47.39 0.20
C SER A 169 -11.10 47.54 0.72
N GLY A 170 -10.91 47.95 1.97
CA GLY A 170 -9.57 48.10 2.55
C GLY A 170 -8.94 46.78 3.02
N GLN A 171 -7.74 46.92 3.60
CA GLN A 171 -6.94 45.83 4.18
C GLN A 171 -6.74 44.65 3.19
N GLY A 172 -7.21 43.44 3.53
CA GLY A 172 -7.10 42.26 2.67
C GLY A 172 -8.04 42.28 1.46
N GLY A 173 -9.06 43.13 1.42
CA GLY A 173 -10.05 43.15 0.35
C GLY A 173 -11.29 42.32 0.71
N GLY A 174 -11.74 41.46 -0.21
CA GLY A 174 -12.88 40.55 -0.04
C GLY A 174 -13.16 39.70 -1.29
N PRO A 175 -14.08 38.72 -1.21
CA PRO A 175 -14.45 37.85 -2.33
C PRO A 175 -15.49 38.53 -3.24
N TRP A 176 -15.08 39.58 -3.96
CA TRP A 176 -15.97 40.32 -4.87
C TRP A 176 -16.17 39.60 -6.20
N ALA A 177 -17.31 39.84 -6.85
CA ALA A 177 -17.80 39.02 -7.95
C ALA A 177 -16.92 38.98 -9.20
N MET A 178 -16.06 39.98 -9.42
CA MET A 178 -15.12 40.05 -10.53
C MET A 178 -13.85 40.86 -10.17
N PRO A 179 -12.70 40.56 -10.81
CA PRO A 179 -11.48 41.37 -10.73
C PRO A 179 -11.60 42.76 -11.37
N ASP A 180 -10.74 43.68 -10.94
CA ASP A 180 -10.69 45.07 -11.41
C ASP A 180 -9.28 45.50 -11.92
N ALA A 181 -9.02 46.81 -11.98
CA ALA A 181 -7.78 47.36 -12.51
C ALA A 181 -6.55 47.12 -11.61
N ASP A 182 -6.74 47.02 -10.29
CA ASP A 182 -5.65 46.67 -9.37
C ASP A 182 -5.31 45.17 -9.49
N SER A 183 -6.27 44.31 -9.81
CA SER A 183 -6.05 42.89 -10.16
C SER A 183 -5.16 42.70 -11.39
N VAL A 184 -5.27 43.57 -12.41
CA VAL A 184 -4.34 43.59 -13.56
C VAL A 184 -2.92 43.91 -13.10
N THR A 185 -2.78 44.86 -12.17
CA THR A 185 -1.48 45.27 -11.62
C THR A 185 -0.87 44.17 -10.73
N PHE A 186 -1.69 43.50 -9.93
CA PHE A 186 -1.32 42.31 -9.17
C PHE A 186 -0.74 41.22 -10.09
N TRP A 187 -1.45 40.83 -11.13
CA TRP A 187 -1.00 39.79 -12.05
C TRP A 187 0.26 40.14 -12.82
N GLN A 188 0.44 41.40 -13.23
CA GLN A 188 1.70 41.86 -13.84
C GLN A 188 2.89 41.68 -12.87
N GLN A 189 2.71 41.96 -11.58
CA GLN A 189 3.77 41.82 -10.58
C GLN A 189 4.03 40.35 -10.20
N VAL A 190 2.98 39.58 -9.89
CA VAL A 190 3.07 38.16 -9.51
C VAL A 190 3.66 37.33 -10.66
N ALA A 191 3.15 37.49 -11.88
CA ALA A 191 3.69 36.78 -13.03
C ALA A 191 5.12 37.21 -13.35
N THR A 192 5.48 38.49 -13.18
CA THR A 192 6.89 38.93 -13.32
C THR A 192 7.81 38.28 -12.30
N GLN A 193 7.35 38.10 -11.06
CA GLN A 193 8.10 37.49 -9.97
C GLN A 193 8.31 35.98 -10.15
N PHE A 194 7.32 35.26 -10.70
CA PHE A 194 7.32 33.79 -10.73
C PHE A 194 7.47 33.14 -12.11
N LYS A 195 7.46 33.89 -13.22
CA LYS A 195 7.60 33.33 -14.59
C LYS A 195 8.84 32.48 -14.88
N GLY A 196 9.87 32.56 -14.04
CA GLY A 196 11.06 31.72 -14.13
C GLY A 196 10.89 30.31 -13.54
N ASN A 197 9.85 30.08 -12.74
CA ASN A 197 9.54 28.79 -12.15
C ASN A 197 8.29 28.20 -12.82
N SER A 198 8.48 27.19 -13.67
CA SER A 198 7.39 26.59 -14.43
C SER A 198 6.49 25.63 -13.65
N ASN A 199 6.80 25.38 -12.37
CA ASN A 199 5.96 24.62 -11.44
C ASN A 199 5.02 25.53 -10.62
N VAL A 200 5.07 26.85 -10.88
CA VAL A 200 4.05 27.80 -10.39
C VAL A 200 2.95 27.93 -11.44
N LEU A 201 1.69 27.89 -11.00
CA LEU A 201 0.49 28.11 -11.78
C LEU A 201 -0.22 29.37 -11.26
N PHE A 202 -1.02 30.01 -12.12
CA PHE A 202 -1.66 31.29 -11.82
C PHE A 202 -3.19 31.16 -11.97
N GLU A 203 -3.90 31.07 -10.86
CA GLU A 203 -5.36 31.04 -10.80
C GLU A 203 -5.89 32.48 -10.69
N LEU A 204 -6.50 32.97 -11.78
CA LEU A 204 -6.62 34.41 -12.04
C LEU A 204 -7.55 35.16 -11.08
N ALA A 205 -8.58 34.48 -10.59
CA ALA A 205 -9.53 34.95 -9.61
C ALA A 205 -10.33 33.74 -9.11
N ASN A 206 -10.38 33.55 -7.79
CA ASN A 206 -10.98 32.41 -7.09
C ASN A 206 -12.41 32.08 -7.56
N GLU A 207 -13.39 32.95 -7.30
CA GLU A 207 -14.82 32.62 -7.49
C GLU A 207 -15.60 33.68 -8.27
N PRO A 208 -15.42 33.80 -9.60
CA PRO A 208 -16.21 34.71 -10.41
C PRO A 208 -17.72 34.40 -10.30
N HIS A 209 -18.52 35.44 -10.03
CA HIS A 209 -19.98 35.33 -9.94
C HIS A 209 -20.75 36.55 -10.48
N PRO A 210 -20.40 37.09 -11.68
CA PRO A 210 -21.17 38.17 -12.30
C PRO A 210 -22.56 37.70 -12.75
N SER A 211 -23.41 38.63 -13.16
CA SER A 211 -24.76 38.31 -13.69
C SER A 211 -24.76 37.82 -15.15
N SER A 212 -23.64 37.86 -15.86
CA SER A 212 -23.55 37.40 -17.25
C SER A 212 -22.14 36.94 -17.67
N TRP A 213 -22.09 35.95 -18.57
CA TRP A 213 -20.86 35.44 -19.17
C TRP A 213 -20.08 36.49 -20.00
N SER A 214 -20.77 37.51 -20.51
CA SER A 214 -20.11 38.64 -21.19
C SER A 214 -19.35 39.56 -20.23
N CYS A 215 -19.81 39.67 -18.97
CA CYS A 215 -19.15 40.38 -17.89
C CYS A 215 -18.07 39.51 -17.21
N TRP A 216 -18.20 38.18 -17.29
CA TRP A 216 -17.14 37.24 -16.91
C TRP A 216 -15.93 37.34 -17.86
N SER A 217 -16.12 37.27 -19.17
CA SER A 217 -14.98 37.25 -20.11
C SER A 217 -14.35 38.62 -20.35
N GLY A 218 -15.14 39.70 -20.33
CA GLY A 218 -14.68 41.05 -20.66
C GLY A 218 -15.25 42.14 -19.73
N ALA A 219 -14.75 43.37 -19.91
CA ALA A 219 -15.01 44.46 -18.99
C ALA A 219 -16.50 44.84 -18.87
N CYS A 220 -16.93 45.16 -17.65
CA CYS A 220 -18.31 45.50 -17.30
C CYS A 220 -18.36 46.41 -16.05
N THR A 221 -19.54 46.92 -15.70
CA THR A 221 -19.77 47.59 -14.41
C THR A 221 -20.49 46.63 -13.48
N MET A 222 -19.83 46.28 -12.38
CA MET A 222 -20.45 45.55 -11.28
C MET A 222 -21.32 46.52 -10.48
N THR A 223 -22.59 46.18 -10.25
CA THR A 223 -23.58 47.07 -9.61
C THR A 223 -24.24 46.38 -8.43
N ASN A 224 -24.24 47.04 -7.27
CA ASN A 224 -24.77 46.51 -6.00
C ASN A 224 -24.15 45.15 -5.58
N ASP A 225 -22.89 44.91 -5.98
CA ASP A 225 -22.16 43.72 -5.58
C ASP A 225 -21.97 43.72 -4.07
N SER A 226 -22.35 42.65 -3.38
CA SER A 226 -22.54 42.62 -1.93
C SER A 226 -21.83 41.43 -1.30
N GLY A 227 -20.78 41.71 -0.53
CA GLY A 227 -19.83 40.70 -0.05
C GLY A 227 -19.20 41.09 1.29
N TYR A 228 -18.37 40.19 1.83
CA TYR A 228 -17.57 40.43 3.02
C TYR A 228 -16.41 41.39 2.71
N SER A 229 -16.16 42.35 3.60
CA SER A 229 -15.04 43.29 3.50
C SER A 229 -14.17 43.17 4.75
N ASP A 230 -12.89 42.83 4.55
CA ASP A 230 -11.93 42.54 5.62
C ASP A 230 -11.70 43.72 6.58
N ASP A 231 -11.66 44.94 6.03
CA ASP A 231 -11.35 46.16 6.80
C ASP A 231 -12.30 46.48 7.97
N CYS A 232 -13.52 45.94 7.93
CA CYS A 232 -14.58 46.14 8.92
C CYS A 232 -15.11 44.82 9.49
N GLN A 233 -14.66 43.69 8.94
CA GLN A 233 -15.20 42.35 9.20
C GLN A 233 -16.73 42.29 9.04
N CYS A 234 -17.23 42.94 7.98
CA CYS A 234 -18.65 43.23 7.79
C CYS A 234 -19.08 43.12 6.32
N SER A 235 -20.37 42.93 6.07
CA SER A 235 -20.90 42.97 4.71
C SER A 235 -20.98 44.40 4.19
N LYS A 236 -20.47 44.65 2.98
CA LYS A 236 -20.62 45.92 2.25
C LYS A 236 -21.20 45.68 0.87
N THR A 237 -21.70 46.75 0.27
CA THR A 237 -22.23 46.78 -1.10
C THR A 237 -21.50 47.84 -1.92
N PHE A 238 -20.94 47.46 -3.06
CA PHE A 238 -20.15 48.33 -3.92
C PHE A 238 -20.67 48.39 -5.37
N THR A 239 -20.13 49.35 -6.11
CA THR A 239 -20.28 49.46 -7.57
C THR A 239 -18.91 49.84 -8.13
N TYR A 240 -18.38 49.03 -9.04
CA TYR A 240 -17.01 49.16 -9.55
C TYR A 240 -16.90 48.72 -11.01
N ALA A 241 -15.80 49.07 -11.67
CA ALA A 241 -15.48 48.62 -13.01
C ALA A 241 -14.70 47.30 -12.95
N SER A 242 -15.28 46.23 -13.48
CA SER A 242 -14.62 44.95 -13.69
C SER A 242 -13.86 44.98 -15.02
N VAL A 243 -12.70 44.33 -15.05
CA VAL A 243 -11.88 44.18 -16.27
C VAL A 243 -12.21 42.92 -17.08
N GLY A 244 -12.89 41.94 -16.48
CA GLY A 244 -13.11 40.61 -17.06
C GLY A 244 -11.89 39.70 -17.01
N MET A 245 -12.11 38.38 -17.08
CA MET A 245 -11.04 37.37 -16.96
C MET A 245 -9.99 37.45 -18.08
N GLN A 246 -10.37 37.87 -19.30
CA GLN A 246 -9.42 37.99 -20.42
C GLN A 246 -8.31 39.01 -20.12
N ALA A 247 -8.64 40.12 -19.44
CA ALA A 247 -7.65 41.14 -19.10
C ALA A 247 -6.56 40.61 -18.16
N LEU A 248 -6.88 39.60 -17.33
CA LEU A 248 -5.90 38.96 -16.44
C LEU A 248 -5.03 37.94 -17.17
N VAL A 249 -5.58 37.19 -18.14
CA VAL A 249 -4.78 36.38 -19.08
C VAL A 249 -3.77 37.28 -19.82
N ASP A 250 -4.24 38.41 -20.33
CA ASP A 250 -3.42 39.38 -21.07
C ASP A 250 -2.35 40.01 -20.16
N ALA A 251 -2.65 40.26 -18.88
CA ALA A 251 -1.69 40.74 -17.88
C ALA A 251 -0.53 39.76 -17.65
N VAL A 252 -0.85 38.47 -17.45
CA VAL A 252 0.14 37.40 -17.25
C VAL A 252 0.98 37.18 -18.50
N ARG A 253 0.35 37.10 -19.68
CA ARG A 253 1.03 36.86 -20.95
C ARG A 253 1.84 38.08 -21.41
N GLY A 254 1.37 39.30 -21.10
CA GLY A 254 2.03 40.57 -21.43
C GLY A 254 3.40 40.76 -20.78
N VAL A 255 3.64 40.16 -19.60
CA VAL A 255 4.97 40.13 -18.96
C VAL A 255 5.85 38.96 -19.42
N GLY A 256 5.39 38.18 -20.39
CA GLY A 256 6.11 37.07 -21.01
C GLY A 256 6.00 35.72 -20.30
N ALA A 257 5.15 35.59 -19.28
CA ALA A 257 5.01 34.33 -18.53
C ALA A 257 4.34 33.23 -19.36
N GLN A 258 4.89 32.01 -19.32
CA GLN A 258 4.37 30.83 -20.04
C GLN A 258 3.71 29.78 -19.11
N ASN A 259 3.69 30.06 -17.81
CA ASN A 259 3.01 29.27 -16.77
C ASN A 259 1.55 28.96 -17.14
N ILE A 260 1.03 27.83 -16.64
CA ILE A 260 -0.41 27.55 -16.72
C ILE A 260 -1.16 28.68 -16.03
N VAL A 261 -2.22 29.12 -16.70
CA VAL A 261 -3.19 30.08 -16.19
C VAL A 261 -4.50 29.33 -15.99
N ILE A 262 -5.06 29.40 -14.79
CA ILE A 262 -6.32 28.76 -14.39
C ILE A 262 -7.38 29.86 -14.27
N ALA A 263 -8.57 29.62 -14.81
CA ALA A 263 -9.66 30.59 -14.83
C ALA A 263 -10.96 29.99 -14.28
N GLY A 264 -11.39 30.46 -13.10
CA GLY A 264 -12.62 30.01 -12.46
C GLY A 264 -13.88 30.30 -13.28
N GLY A 265 -14.83 29.35 -13.23
CA GLY A 265 -16.15 29.48 -13.86
C GLY A 265 -17.06 30.53 -13.22
N MET A 266 -18.31 30.58 -13.68
CA MET A 266 -19.36 31.39 -13.07
C MET A 266 -20.04 30.65 -11.89
N ASN A 267 -21.03 31.28 -11.22
CA ASN A 267 -21.74 30.69 -10.06
C ASN A 267 -20.80 30.27 -8.93
N TRP A 268 -19.93 31.20 -8.50
CA TRP A 268 -18.87 30.96 -7.51
C TRP A 268 -17.96 29.84 -8.00
N GLY A 269 -17.21 30.14 -9.08
CA GLY A 269 -16.19 29.27 -9.64
C GLY A 269 -16.69 27.95 -10.27
N TYR A 270 -18.00 27.66 -10.34
CA TYR A 270 -18.54 26.32 -10.62
C TYR A 270 -18.93 26.04 -12.08
N ASP A 271 -19.64 26.97 -12.72
CA ASP A 271 -20.25 26.78 -14.04
C ASP A 271 -19.26 27.10 -15.17
N LEU A 272 -19.04 26.12 -16.05
CA LEU A 272 -18.24 26.18 -17.26
C LEU A 272 -19.08 25.95 -18.54
N SER A 273 -20.42 25.87 -18.42
CA SER A 273 -21.31 25.44 -19.49
C SER A 273 -21.28 26.30 -20.76
N GLN A 274 -20.83 27.57 -20.66
CA GLN A 274 -20.80 28.51 -21.79
C GLN A 274 -19.41 28.72 -22.41
N LEU A 275 -18.37 27.97 -22.01
CA LEU A 275 -17.01 28.11 -22.57
C LEU A 275 -16.98 27.98 -24.11
N GLY A 276 -17.85 27.16 -24.70
CA GLY A 276 -17.98 27.04 -26.16
C GLY A 276 -18.27 28.38 -26.88
N THR A 277 -18.80 29.39 -26.18
CA THR A 277 -18.99 30.76 -26.68
C THR A 277 -18.04 31.78 -26.04
N TYR A 278 -17.69 31.63 -24.76
CA TYR A 278 -16.97 32.65 -23.98
C TYR A 278 -15.52 32.30 -23.59
N HIS A 279 -14.96 31.17 -24.06
CA HIS A 279 -13.58 30.78 -23.76
C HIS A 279 -12.56 31.91 -23.98
N LEU A 280 -11.55 31.93 -23.11
CA LEU A 280 -10.48 32.92 -23.13
C LEU A 280 -9.46 32.61 -24.22
N SER A 281 -8.85 33.65 -24.76
CA SER A 281 -7.81 33.59 -25.79
C SER A 281 -6.42 33.67 -25.20
N GLY A 282 -5.54 32.71 -25.52
CA GLY A 282 -4.15 32.69 -25.08
C GLY A 282 -3.54 31.29 -25.13
N SER A 283 -2.26 31.17 -24.77
CA SER A 283 -1.60 29.89 -24.54
C SER A 283 -1.84 29.39 -23.11
N ASN A 284 -1.77 28.07 -22.89
CA ASN A 284 -1.69 27.45 -21.57
C ASN A 284 -2.80 27.89 -20.59
N ILE A 285 -4.07 27.87 -21.06
CA ILE A 285 -5.26 28.19 -20.27
C ILE A 285 -5.97 26.90 -19.84
N VAL A 286 -6.36 26.86 -18.57
CA VAL A 286 -7.07 25.79 -17.87
C VAL A 286 -8.28 26.42 -17.18
N TYR A 287 -9.37 25.68 -17.00
CA TYR A 287 -10.61 26.20 -16.40
C TYR A 287 -10.92 25.52 -15.08
N ASP A 288 -11.41 26.28 -14.11
CA ASP A 288 -11.71 25.80 -12.76
C ASP A 288 -13.19 25.51 -12.53
N THR A 289 -13.48 24.56 -11.64
CA THR A 289 -14.82 24.28 -11.13
C THR A 289 -14.79 24.11 -9.61
N HIS A 290 -15.63 24.85 -8.87
CA HIS A 290 -15.74 24.77 -7.40
C HIS A 290 -17.06 24.08 -6.94
N PRO A 291 -17.12 22.72 -6.97
CA PRO A 291 -18.23 21.92 -6.50
C PRO A 291 -18.22 21.76 -4.97
N TYR A 292 -19.31 22.20 -4.35
CA TYR A 292 -19.62 22.03 -2.93
C TYR A 292 -21.01 21.40 -2.79
N PRO A 293 -21.39 20.79 -1.64
CA PRO A 293 -22.65 20.05 -1.45
C PRO A 293 -23.92 20.93 -1.38
N TYR A 294 -24.02 21.97 -2.20
CA TYR A 294 -25.22 22.78 -2.39
C TYR A 294 -26.17 22.14 -3.39
N THR A 295 -27.47 22.44 -3.28
CA THR A 295 -28.54 21.77 -4.03
C THR A 295 -28.46 21.91 -5.55
N ASP A 296 -27.79 22.95 -6.05
CA ASP A 296 -27.52 23.22 -7.47
C ASP A 296 -26.15 22.69 -7.96
N LYS A 297 -25.32 22.17 -7.04
CA LYS A 297 -23.96 21.65 -7.28
C LYS A 297 -23.84 20.13 -6.99
N LEU A 298 -24.97 19.41 -6.99
CA LEU A 298 -25.04 17.95 -6.77
C LEU A 298 -24.77 17.14 -8.06
N SER A 299 -24.52 15.83 -7.92
CA SER A 299 -24.02 14.96 -9.00
C SER A 299 -24.87 14.85 -10.26
N ASN A 300 -26.16 15.21 -10.20
CA ASN A 300 -27.06 15.29 -11.35
C ASN A 300 -26.85 16.55 -12.21
N THR A 301 -26.00 17.48 -11.78
CA THR A 301 -25.70 18.74 -12.49
C THR A 301 -24.29 18.78 -13.09
N TRP A 302 -23.35 18.01 -12.54
CA TRP A 302 -21.92 18.04 -12.88
C TRP A 302 -21.62 17.97 -14.39
N ASP A 303 -22.24 17.05 -15.12
CA ASP A 303 -22.06 16.94 -16.59
C ASP A 303 -22.38 18.26 -17.31
N ASN A 304 -23.52 18.87 -16.98
CA ASN A 304 -23.97 20.09 -17.65
C ASN A 304 -23.17 21.33 -17.23
N SER A 305 -22.70 21.37 -15.97
CA SER A 305 -21.95 22.50 -15.43
C SER A 305 -20.49 22.49 -15.82
N PHE A 306 -19.79 21.35 -15.73
CA PHE A 306 -18.34 21.28 -16.00
C PHE A 306 -17.85 19.99 -16.69
N GLY A 307 -18.50 18.84 -16.47
CA GLY A 307 -18.05 17.56 -17.02
C GLY A 307 -18.07 17.48 -18.55
N ASN A 308 -19.05 18.08 -19.21
CA ASN A 308 -19.09 18.20 -20.67
C ASN A 308 -17.97 19.10 -21.21
N ALA A 309 -17.50 20.08 -20.41
CA ALA A 309 -16.40 20.95 -20.80
C ALA A 309 -15.05 20.22 -20.76
N SER A 310 -14.85 19.27 -19.83
CA SER A 310 -13.60 18.50 -19.70
C SER A 310 -13.30 17.58 -20.89
N ALA A 311 -14.29 17.33 -21.76
CA ALA A 311 -14.09 16.64 -23.04
C ALA A 311 -13.39 17.51 -24.11
N THR A 312 -13.34 18.84 -23.92
CA THR A 312 -12.80 19.81 -24.90
C THR A 312 -11.66 20.65 -24.34
N TYR A 313 -11.77 21.07 -23.08
CA TYR A 313 -10.81 21.92 -22.39
C TYR A 313 -10.21 21.16 -21.19
N PRO A 314 -8.97 21.47 -20.77
CA PRO A 314 -8.46 20.99 -19.49
C PRO A 314 -9.24 21.67 -18.37
N VAL A 315 -9.88 20.86 -17.53
CA VAL A 315 -10.65 21.29 -16.36
C VAL A 315 -9.95 20.82 -15.10
N VAL A 316 -9.96 21.67 -14.09
CA VAL A 316 -9.47 21.39 -12.74
C VAL A 316 -10.51 21.82 -11.71
N SER A 317 -10.33 21.43 -10.47
CA SER A 317 -11.10 21.87 -9.32
C SER A 317 -10.16 22.26 -8.18
N MET A 318 -9.69 23.51 -8.17
CA MET A 318 -8.74 23.99 -7.15
C MET A 318 -9.38 24.19 -5.77
N GLU A 319 -10.71 24.11 -5.69
CA GLU A 319 -11.44 24.20 -4.43
C GLU A 319 -12.67 23.26 -4.42
N SER A 320 -12.69 22.34 -3.46
CA SER A 320 -13.84 21.48 -3.15
C SER A 320 -13.75 20.96 -1.70
N GLY A 321 -14.92 20.71 -1.08
CA GLY A 321 -15.02 20.25 0.31
C GLY A 321 -16.44 19.88 0.74
N GLU A 322 -16.57 19.35 1.96
CA GLU A 322 -17.86 19.13 2.64
C GLU A 322 -17.79 19.57 4.12
N TYR A 323 -18.95 19.74 4.77
CA TYR A 323 -19.07 20.47 6.04
C TYR A 323 -19.67 19.65 7.19
N ASP A 324 -20.09 18.42 6.95
CA ASP A 324 -20.96 17.64 7.85
C ASP A 324 -20.23 16.52 8.63
N CYS A 325 -18.90 16.46 8.51
CA CYS A 325 -18.06 15.39 9.04
C CYS A 325 -18.34 13.99 8.43
N ASP A 326 -19.03 13.92 7.30
CA ASP A 326 -19.08 12.75 6.43
C ASP A 326 -17.90 12.78 5.43
N SER A 327 -17.91 11.89 4.46
CA SER A 327 -17.01 11.86 3.29
C SER A 327 -17.73 11.48 1.98
N THR A 328 -19.06 11.34 2.02
CA THR A 328 -19.87 10.80 0.92
C THR A 328 -19.86 11.71 -0.30
N TYR A 329 -19.90 13.04 -0.13
CA TYR A 329 -19.90 13.97 -1.26
C TYR A 329 -18.55 13.95 -1.97
N LEU A 330 -17.45 14.11 -1.24
CA LEU A 330 -16.11 14.12 -1.84
C LEU A 330 -15.74 12.77 -2.45
N THR A 331 -16.08 11.65 -1.81
CA THR A 331 -15.79 10.31 -2.37
C THR A 331 -16.50 10.10 -3.72
N GLN A 332 -17.75 10.59 -3.85
CA GLN A 332 -18.49 10.56 -5.10
C GLN A 332 -17.88 11.52 -6.15
N LEU A 333 -17.52 12.73 -5.73
CA LEU A 333 -16.95 13.77 -6.58
C LEU A 333 -15.58 13.38 -7.13
N PHE A 334 -14.68 12.88 -6.29
CA PHE A 334 -13.38 12.39 -6.70
C PHE A 334 -13.47 11.20 -7.66
N SER A 335 -14.39 10.26 -7.42
CA SER A 335 -14.69 9.18 -8.38
C SER A 335 -15.16 9.70 -9.75
N TYR A 336 -15.79 10.88 -9.78
CA TYR A 336 -16.21 11.56 -11.01
C TYR A 336 -15.05 12.31 -11.67
N PHE A 337 -14.23 13.03 -10.89
CA PHE A 337 -12.99 13.64 -11.38
C PHE A 337 -12.06 12.60 -12.01
N ASP A 338 -11.92 11.43 -11.39
CA ASP A 338 -11.12 10.33 -11.94
C ASP A 338 -11.64 9.88 -13.32
N ALA A 339 -12.95 9.70 -13.43
CA ALA A 339 -13.61 9.28 -14.67
C ALA A 339 -13.52 10.33 -15.79
N HIS A 340 -13.42 11.61 -15.43
CA HIS A 340 -13.34 12.76 -16.35
C HIS A 340 -11.91 13.32 -16.52
N GLN A 341 -10.92 12.72 -15.87
CA GLN A 341 -9.52 13.19 -15.81
C GLN A 341 -9.36 14.65 -15.36
N ILE A 342 -10.14 15.06 -14.36
CA ILE A 342 -10.10 16.39 -13.76
C ILE A 342 -9.07 16.39 -12.62
N SER A 343 -8.11 17.33 -12.66
CA SER A 343 -7.16 17.55 -11.56
C SER A 343 -7.84 18.35 -10.44
N TRP A 344 -7.41 18.23 -9.19
CA TRP A 344 -8.12 18.84 -8.06
C TRP A 344 -7.20 19.24 -6.89
N ALA A 345 -7.66 20.18 -6.08
CA ALA A 345 -7.12 20.48 -4.75
C ALA A 345 -8.25 20.58 -3.71
N ALA A 346 -8.10 19.88 -2.59
CA ALA A 346 -9.09 19.92 -1.51
C ALA A 346 -8.86 21.13 -0.59
N TRP A 347 -9.94 21.78 -0.17
CA TRP A 347 -9.91 22.95 0.69
C TRP A 347 -10.40 22.58 2.10
N ALA A 348 -9.65 22.78 3.20
CA ALA A 348 -8.30 23.36 3.33
C ALA A 348 -7.46 22.81 4.50
N TRP A 349 -6.14 22.96 4.38
CA TRP A 349 -5.13 22.62 5.40
C TRP A 349 -5.03 23.68 6.49
N VAL A 350 -5.95 23.60 7.43
CA VAL A 350 -6.03 24.47 8.62
C VAL A 350 -6.14 23.60 9.88
N ALA A 351 -5.59 24.04 11.01
CA ALA A 351 -5.73 23.32 12.29
C ALA A 351 -6.67 24.02 13.30
N ASN A 352 -6.95 25.32 13.09
CA ASN A 352 -7.73 26.18 13.97
C ASN A 352 -9.17 26.45 13.47
N GLY A 353 -9.67 25.63 12.54
CA GLY A 353 -11.04 25.69 12.05
C GLY A 353 -12.05 25.01 12.99
N GLN A 354 -13.21 24.65 12.44
CA GLN A 354 -14.22 23.82 13.10
C GLN A 354 -14.59 22.66 12.16
N VAL A 355 -14.21 21.43 12.52
CA VAL A 355 -14.21 20.26 11.62
C VAL A 355 -15.57 19.93 10.96
N CYS A 356 -16.71 20.32 11.56
CA CYS A 356 -18.06 20.12 10.99
C CYS A 356 -18.81 21.45 10.72
N SER A 357 -18.09 22.50 10.32
CA SER A 357 -18.67 23.78 9.86
C SER A 357 -17.71 24.62 9.00
N TYR A 358 -16.42 24.29 9.02
CA TYR A 358 -15.41 24.65 8.03
C TYR A 358 -14.82 23.34 7.47
N PRO A 359 -14.48 23.25 6.18
CA PRO A 359 -13.97 22.02 5.56
C PRO A 359 -12.49 21.80 5.93
N GLN A 360 -12.24 21.53 7.21
CA GLN A 360 -10.92 21.42 7.80
C GLN A 360 -10.32 20.04 7.55
N LEU A 361 -9.16 19.97 6.88
CA LEU A 361 -8.50 18.70 6.53
C LEU A 361 -7.68 18.08 7.67
N VAL A 362 -7.10 18.89 8.56
CA VAL A 362 -6.15 18.42 9.59
C VAL A 362 -6.51 18.92 10.98
N THR A 363 -6.13 18.20 12.03
CA THR A 363 -6.31 18.64 13.44
C THR A 363 -5.05 19.28 14.03
N ASP A 364 -3.90 19.11 13.37
CA ASP A 364 -2.64 19.76 13.67
C ASP A 364 -1.86 20.06 12.38
N TYR A 365 -0.77 20.81 12.48
CA TYR A 365 0.11 21.08 11.33
C TYR A 365 1.19 20.00 11.12
N GLN A 366 1.17 18.90 11.87
CA GLN A 366 1.99 17.70 11.63
C GLN A 366 1.29 16.71 10.68
N GLY A 367 0.06 17.04 10.25
CA GLY A 367 -0.69 16.34 9.22
C GLY A 367 -1.72 15.33 9.75
N THR A 368 -2.05 15.33 11.05
CA THR A 368 -3.07 14.41 11.58
C THR A 368 -4.42 14.68 10.91
N PRO A 369 -5.01 13.72 10.16
CA PRO A 369 -6.25 13.97 9.43
C PRO A 369 -7.45 14.20 10.35
N SER A 370 -8.33 15.10 9.94
CA SER A 370 -9.65 15.24 10.55
C SER A 370 -10.55 14.03 10.22
N ALA A 371 -11.51 13.74 11.10
CA ALA A 371 -12.47 12.67 10.86
C ALA A 371 -13.45 13.04 9.72
N GLY A 372 -13.86 12.05 8.93
CA GLY A 372 -14.67 12.29 7.73
C GLY A 372 -13.80 12.78 6.57
N MET A 373 -14.10 13.98 6.06
CA MET A 373 -13.43 14.64 4.94
C MET A 373 -11.90 14.54 4.96
N GLY A 374 -11.21 14.91 6.04
CA GLY A 374 -9.74 14.93 6.09
C GLY A 374 -9.14 13.55 5.83
N LEU A 375 -9.64 12.52 6.53
CA LEU A 375 -9.24 11.13 6.34
C LEU A 375 -9.54 10.63 4.92
N ALA A 376 -10.68 11.01 4.35
CA ALA A 376 -11.06 10.60 2.99
C ALA A 376 -10.15 11.23 1.91
N VAL A 377 -9.83 12.51 2.03
CA VAL A 377 -8.88 13.20 1.15
C VAL A 377 -7.48 12.59 1.29
N TYR A 378 -7.01 12.34 2.52
CA TYR A 378 -5.73 11.65 2.79
C TYR A 378 -5.67 10.28 2.12
N GLN A 379 -6.72 9.45 2.28
CA GLN A 379 -6.82 8.13 1.67
C GLN A 379 -6.85 8.19 0.14
N HIS A 380 -7.56 9.17 -0.42
CA HIS A 380 -7.69 9.30 -1.86
C HIS A 380 -6.40 9.82 -2.53
N LEU A 381 -5.70 10.79 -1.94
CA LEU A 381 -4.34 11.17 -2.35
C LEU A 381 -3.41 9.96 -2.34
N HIS A 382 -3.43 9.19 -1.25
CA HIS A 382 -2.63 7.97 -1.16
C HIS A 382 -2.97 6.97 -2.26
N SER A 383 -4.24 6.82 -2.64
CA SER A 383 -4.66 5.84 -3.67
C SER A 383 -3.97 6.02 -5.03
N TYR A 384 -3.47 7.22 -5.33
CA TYR A 384 -2.70 7.52 -6.53
C TYR A 384 -1.20 7.20 -6.41
N ILE A 385 -0.65 7.15 -5.20
CA ILE A 385 0.77 6.89 -4.97
C ILE A 385 1.04 5.41 -5.29
N PRO A 386 1.93 5.08 -6.26
CA PRO A 386 2.24 3.68 -6.54
C PRO A 386 2.87 3.03 -5.31
N THR A 387 2.20 2.03 -4.73
CA THR A 387 2.71 1.29 -3.57
C THR A 387 4.07 0.70 -3.95
N ALA A 388 5.15 1.17 -3.31
CA ALA A 388 6.47 0.57 -3.49
C ALA A 388 6.43 -0.91 -3.03
N SER A 389 7.29 -1.74 -3.60
CA SER A 389 7.47 -3.09 -3.05
C SER A 389 8.29 -2.93 -1.77
N PRO A 390 7.85 -3.47 -0.62
CA PRO A 390 8.64 -3.38 0.60
C PRO A 390 9.99 -4.09 0.42
N VAL A 391 11.05 -3.44 0.88
CA VAL A 391 12.45 -3.88 0.81
C VAL A 391 13.18 -3.46 2.09
N SER A 392 14.35 -4.06 2.37
CA SER A 392 15.26 -3.64 3.44
C SER A 392 16.70 -3.61 2.96
N ASP A 393 17.52 -2.75 3.56
CA ASP A 393 18.96 -2.68 3.32
C ASP A 393 19.74 -3.74 4.13
N VAL A 394 19.13 -4.41 5.12
CA VAL A 394 19.78 -5.44 5.93
C VAL A 394 18.86 -6.61 6.27
N TRP A 395 19.41 -7.83 6.19
CA TRP A 395 18.73 -9.07 6.53
C TRP A 395 19.65 -9.99 7.33
N TYR A 396 19.10 -10.69 8.31
CA TYR A 396 19.80 -11.55 9.25
C TYR A 396 19.16 -12.94 9.29
N PHE A 397 20.00 -13.98 9.20
CA PHE A 397 19.62 -15.38 9.31
C PHE A 397 20.48 -16.07 10.37
N ALA A 398 19.85 -16.61 11.40
CA ALA A 398 20.45 -17.27 12.55
C ALA A 398 20.66 -18.78 12.33
N GLU A 399 19.79 -19.46 11.57
CA GLU A 399 20.08 -20.79 11.02
C GLU A 399 20.91 -20.71 9.73
N GLY A 400 21.56 -21.82 9.41
CA GLY A 400 22.24 -22.11 8.15
C GLY A 400 23.11 -23.36 8.32
N ARG A 401 23.29 -24.15 7.27
CA ARG A 401 24.18 -25.32 7.25
C ARG A 401 24.54 -25.76 5.83
N VAL A 402 25.83 -25.98 5.61
CA VAL A 402 26.40 -26.53 4.37
C VAL A 402 27.07 -27.89 4.62
N GLY A 403 27.13 -28.76 3.60
CA GLY A 403 27.70 -30.11 3.75
C GLY A 403 26.87 -31.08 4.61
N ALA A 404 27.36 -32.31 4.82
CA ALA A 404 26.62 -33.40 5.49
C ALA A 404 25.18 -33.58 4.97
N SER A 405 25.04 -33.55 3.64
CA SER A 405 23.80 -33.62 2.87
C SER A 405 22.86 -32.41 2.98
N PHE A 406 23.27 -31.30 3.59
CA PHE A 406 22.56 -30.01 3.49
C PHE A 406 23.02 -29.24 2.24
N ASN A 407 22.09 -28.54 1.59
CA ASN A 407 22.33 -27.52 0.57
C ASN A 407 21.59 -26.25 1.01
N GLU A 408 22.30 -25.15 1.21
CA GLU A 408 21.73 -23.86 1.60
C GLU A 408 21.85 -22.84 0.45
N PHE A 409 20.79 -22.06 0.26
CA PHE A 409 20.79 -20.92 -0.64
C PHE A 409 20.27 -19.68 0.08
N LEU A 410 20.72 -18.52 -0.39
CA LEU A 410 20.09 -17.24 -0.09
C LEU A 410 19.43 -16.76 -1.37
N THR A 411 18.16 -16.38 -1.29
CA THR A 411 17.45 -15.83 -2.44
C THR A 411 17.09 -14.38 -2.19
N ILE A 412 17.41 -13.54 -3.17
CA ILE A 412 17.51 -12.09 -2.99
C ILE A 412 16.78 -11.43 -4.16
N ASP A 413 15.65 -10.78 -3.88
CA ASP A 413 14.85 -10.04 -4.87
C ASP A 413 15.21 -8.56 -4.87
N ASN A 414 15.29 -7.98 -6.07
CA ASN A 414 15.36 -6.56 -6.30
C ASN A 414 14.14 -6.12 -7.12
N PRO A 415 13.08 -5.64 -6.45
CA PRO A 415 11.86 -5.19 -7.10
C PRO A 415 11.96 -3.76 -7.64
N ASP A 416 13.11 -3.07 -7.52
CA ASP A 416 13.32 -1.75 -8.11
C ASP A 416 13.25 -1.85 -9.65
N PRO A 417 12.42 -1.04 -10.33
CA PRO A 417 12.27 -1.13 -11.79
C PRO A 417 13.49 -0.62 -12.59
N VAL A 418 14.41 0.12 -11.97
CA VAL A 418 15.48 0.90 -12.64
C VAL A 418 16.87 0.59 -12.08
N ASN A 419 17.02 0.43 -10.76
CA ASN A 419 18.32 0.44 -10.10
C ASN A 419 18.81 -0.97 -9.73
N ASN A 420 20.05 -1.28 -10.11
CA ASN A 420 20.72 -2.48 -9.62
C ASN A 420 21.13 -2.29 -8.15
N CYS A 421 20.99 -3.33 -7.34
CA CYS A 421 21.44 -3.34 -5.95
C CYS A 421 22.76 -4.11 -5.82
N SER A 422 23.79 -3.44 -5.31
CA SER A 422 25.03 -4.12 -4.88
C SER A 422 24.81 -4.65 -3.47
N VAL A 423 25.09 -5.93 -3.26
CA VAL A 423 24.80 -6.62 -1.99
C VAL A 423 26.05 -7.31 -1.49
N THR A 424 26.35 -7.13 -0.22
CA THR A 424 27.38 -7.86 0.53
C THR A 424 26.69 -8.93 1.37
N ILE A 425 27.16 -10.17 1.26
CA ILE A 425 26.74 -11.29 2.09
C ILE A 425 27.92 -11.67 3.00
N GLN A 426 27.68 -11.77 4.31
CA GLN A 426 28.62 -12.28 5.28
C GLN A 426 28.12 -13.63 5.81
N TYR A 427 28.94 -14.66 5.65
CA TYR A 427 28.72 -15.99 6.22
C TYR A 427 29.53 -16.14 7.50
N LEU A 428 28.86 -16.41 8.61
CA LEU A 428 29.41 -16.49 9.96
C LEU A 428 29.36 -17.95 10.44
N PRO A 429 30.38 -18.77 10.13
CA PRO A 429 30.37 -20.19 10.49
C PRO A 429 30.56 -20.41 11.99
N GLU A 430 30.05 -21.53 12.50
CA GLU A 430 30.24 -21.97 13.90
C GLU A 430 31.72 -22.19 14.27
N THR A 431 32.56 -22.51 13.28
CA THR A 431 34.02 -22.59 13.41
C THR A 431 34.70 -22.06 12.15
N GLY A 432 35.87 -21.43 12.30
CA GLY A 432 36.63 -20.84 11.19
C GLY A 432 36.57 -19.31 11.18
N SER A 433 36.69 -18.72 10.00
CA SER A 433 36.64 -17.27 9.78
C SER A 433 35.39 -16.89 8.99
N VAL A 434 34.91 -15.66 9.18
CA VAL A 434 33.83 -15.09 8.37
C VAL A 434 34.24 -15.08 6.90
N VAL A 435 33.34 -15.51 6.02
CA VAL A 435 33.50 -15.44 4.56
C VAL A 435 32.60 -14.32 4.05
N THR A 436 33.10 -13.48 3.15
CA THR A 436 32.34 -12.37 2.57
C THR A 436 32.23 -12.53 1.06
N LYS A 437 31.01 -12.44 0.54
CA LYS A 437 30.69 -12.48 -0.88
C LYS A 437 30.02 -11.17 -1.29
N ASN A 438 30.45 -10.58 -2.39
CA ASN A 438 29.75 -9.45 -3.01
C ASN A 438 29.03 -9.94 -4.27
N VAL A 439 27.76 -9.57 -4.39
CA VAL A 439 26.89 -9.87 -5.53
C VAL A 439 26.24 -8.60 -6.07
N THR A 440 25.63 -8.69 -7.25
CA THR A 440 24.77 -7.63 -7.81
C THR A 440 23.46 -8.25 -8.20
N VAL A 441 22.37 -7.73 -7.64
CA VAL A 441 21.01 -8.12 -8.00
C VAL A 441 20.49 -7.06 -8.96
N ASN A 442 20.27 -7.43 -10.23
CA ASN A 442 19.86 -6.47 -11.24
C ASN A 442 18.44 -5.95 -10.95
N HIS A 443 18.13 -4.75 -11.41
CA HIS A 443 16.79 -4.18 -11.37
C HIS A 443 15.75 -5.14 -11.97
N SER A 444 14.53 -5.13 -11.44
CA SER A 444 13.45 -6.05 -11.81
C SER A 444 13.90 -7.51 -11.90
N SER A 445 14.70 -8.00 -10.94
CA SER A 445 15.21 -9.39 -10.98
C SER A 445 15.51 -9.94 -9.58
N ARG A 446 15.71 -11.26 -9.51
CA ARG A 446 16.16 -11.95 -8.30
C ARG A 446 17.44 -12.74 -8.54
N LEU A 447 18.13 -13.07 -7.46
CA LEU A 447 19.31 -13.94 -7.41
C LEU A 447 19.02 -15.14 -6.49
N THR A 448 19.52 -16.32 -6.86
CA THR A 448 19.70 -17.45 -5.93
C THR A 448 21.19 -17.69 -5.80
N GLU A 449 21.76 -17.38 -4.63
CA GLU A 449 23.18 -17.57 -4.32
C GLU A 449 23.37 -18.87 -3.53
N SER A 450 24.40 -19.66 -3.85
CA SER A 450 24.66 -20.96 -3.21
C SER A 450 25.68 -20.81 -2.08
N VAL A 451 25.23 -20.99 -0.85
CA VAL A 451 26.07 -20.88 0.35
C VAL A 451 27.12 -21.99 0.39
N ASP A 452 26.76 -23.23 0.01
CA ASP A 452 27.71 -24.34 -0.19
C ASP A 452 28.87 -23.97 -1.14
N SER A 453 28.55 -23.28 -2.24
CA SER A 453 29.54 -22.89 -3.26
C SER A 453 30.48 -21.81 -2.74
N ASP A 454 29.95 -20.81 -2.03
CA ASP A 454 30.73 -19.71 -1.46
C ASP A 454 31.59 -20.11 -0.26
N MET A 455 31.09 -21.03 0.57
CA MET A 455 31.84 -21.66 1.66
C MET A 455 32.85 -22.70 1.15
N GLY A 456 32.79 -23.09 -0.13
CA GLY A 456 33.65 -24.12 -0.72
C GLY A 456 33.37 -25.54 -0.20
N ILE A 457 32.23 -25.77 0.45
CA ILE A 457 31.83 -27.04 1.06
C ILE A 457 30.69 -27.62 0.23
N LYS A 458 30.94 -28.74 -0.46
CA LYS A 458 29.89 -29.43 -1.22
C LYS A 458 28.91 -30.10 -0.26
N SER A 459 27.62 -30.09 -0.59
CA SER A 459 26.58 -30.78 0.19
C SER A 459 26.89 -32.26 0.46
N ASN A 460 27.48 -32.98 -0.49
CA ASN A 460 27.90 -34.38 -0.29
C ASN A 460 29.21 -34.59 0.51
N SER A 461 29.74 -33.54 1.14
CA SER A 461 30.86 -33.64 2.09
C SER A 461 30.44 -34.46 3.32
N PRO A 462 31.30 -35.35 3.86
CA PRO A 462 30.95 -36.20 5.01
C PRO A 462 30.79 -35.41 6.31
N THR A 463 31.35 -34.20 6.37
CA THR A 463 31.21 -33.23 7.45
C THR A 463 30.39 -32.03 6.96
N GLY A 464 29.51 -31.52 7.81
CA GLY A 464 28.79 -30.27 7.57
C GLY A 464 29.19 -29.21 8.58
N LEU A 465 28.94 -27.96 8.23
CA LEU A 465 29.31 -26.77 9.01
C LEU A 465 28.07 -25.89 9.15
N SER A 466 27.65 -25.59 10.38
CA SER A 466 26.57 -24.63 10.61
C SER A 466 27.06 -23.21 10.29
N VAL A 467 26.24 -22.45 9.59
CA VAL A 467 26.50 -21.07 9.17
C VAL A 467 25.35 -20.18 9.63
N SER A 468 25.61 -18.90 9.81
CA SER A 468 24.58 -17.86 9.88
C SER A 468 24.93 -16.82 8.83
N SER A 469 23.95 -16.07 8.35
CA SER A 469 24.12 -15.19 7.19
C SER A 469 23.63 -13.78 7.49
N ILE A 470 24.37 -12.77 7.04
CA ILE A 470 23.94 -11.37 7.01
C ILE A 470 23.99 -10.90 5.55
N VAL A 471 22.90 -10.36 5.04
CA VAL A 471 22.80 -9.76 3.71
C VAL A 471 22.64 -8.26 3.89
N THR A 472 23.47 -7.46 3.24
CA THR A 472 23.48 -6.00 3.38
C THR A 472 23.60 -5.33 2.02
N VAL A 473 22.71 -4.39 1.71
CA VAL A 473 22.80 -3.53 0.53
C VAL A 473 23.93 -2.53 0.74
N ASN A 474 24.91 -2.53 -0.16
CA ASN A 474 25.98 -1.55 -0.14
C ASN A 474 25.40 -0.19 -0.51
N SER A 475 25.52 0.78 0.39
CA SER A 475 24.90 2.11 0.30
C SER A 475 25.36 2.91 -0.93
N SER A 476 24.71 2.66 -2.06
CA SER A 476 24.68 3.48 -3.27
C SER A 476 23.37 4.27 -3.26
N PRO A 477 23.34 5.57 -3.60
CA PRO A 477 22.18 6.46 -3.38
C PRO A 477 20.98 6.20 -4.31
N THR A 478 20.84 4.99 -4.83
CA THR A 478 19.91 4.61 -5.91
C THR A 478 19.15 3.31 -5.64
N CYS A 479 19.63 2.39 -4.79
CA CYS A 479 18.89 1.18 -4.43
C CYS A 479 18.25 1.37 -3.05
N ALA A 480 16.93 1.26 -2.95
CA ALA A 480 16.19 1.41 -1.69
C ALA A 480 16.30 0.20 -0.75
N GLY A 481 16.65 -0.97 -1.29
CA GLY A 481 16.77 -2.22 -0.53
C GLY A 481 16.62 -3.45 -1.43
N VAL A 482 16.69 -4.63 -0.81
CA VAL A 482 16.33 -5.93 -1.41
C VAL A 482 15.37 -6.68 -0.48
N VAL A 483 14.87 -7.84 -0.91
CA VAL A 483 14.17 -8.80 -0.04
C VAL A 483 14.94 -10.11 -0.01
N ALA A 484 15.06 -10.76 1.15
CA ALA A 484 15.84 -11.98 1.29
C ALA A 484 15.14 -13.11 2.05
N GLU A 485 15.24 -14.32 1.49
CA GLU A 485 14.80 -15.60 2.05
C GLU A 485 15.95 -16.63 2.05
N ARG A 486 15.83 -17.69 2.87
CA ARG A 486 16.84 -18.73 3.06
C ARG A 486 16.25 -20.15 2.91
N PRO A 487 16.03 -20.62 1.67
CA PRO A 487 15.65 -22.00 1.44
C PRO A 487 16.83 -22.95 1.72
N LEU A 488 16.56 -23.99 2.51
CA LEU A 488 17.51 -25.00 2.97
C LEU A 488 16.97 -26.38 2.65
N TYR A 489 17.75 -27.24 1.99
CA TYR A 489 17.32 -28.58 1.56
C TYR A 489 18.31 -29.66 2.01
N PHE A 490 17.84 -30.75 2.62
CA PHE A 490 18.72 -31.75 3.23
C PHE A 490 18.21 -33.20 3.26
N SER A 491 19.17 -34.11 3.44
CA SER A 491 18.94 -35.48 3.90
C SER A 491 19.64 -35.70 5.25
N TRP A 492 18.89 -35.64 6.36
CA TRP A 492 19.45 -35.69 7.71
C TRP A 492 18.74 -36.76 8.55
N HIS A 493 19.49 -37.75 9.05
CA HIS A 493 18.98 -38.86 9.88
C HIS A 493 17.76 -39.61 9.30
N GLY A 494 17.65 -39.67 7.96
CA GLY A 494 16.53 -40.28 7.24
C GLY A 494 15.39 -39.33 6.86
N ILE A 495 15.43 -38.08 7.33
CA ILE A 495 14.51 -37.01 6.94
C ILE A 495 15.05 -36.36 5.65
N ASN A 496 14.34 -36.55 4.53
CA ASN A 496 14.67 -35.95 3.23
C ASN A 496 13.76 -34.74 2.99
N SER A 497 14.14 -33.57 3.48
CA SER A 497 13.25 -32.42 3.54
C SER A 497 13.96 -31.08 3.34
N GLY A 498 13.35 -30.00 3.83
CA GLY A 498 13.85 -28.65 3.72
C GLY A 498 12.90 -27.67 4.39
N SER A 499 13.34 -26.42 4.52
CA SER A 499 12.62 -25.30 5.12
C SER A 499 12.97 -24.01 4.39
N ASP A 500 12.24 -22.94 4.67
CA ASP A 500 12.51 -21.60 4.16
C ASP A 500 12.01 -20.57 5.17
N VAL A 501 12.64 -19.40 5.20
CA VAL A 501 12.30 -18.28 6.08
C VAL A 501 12.60 -16.95 5.40
N VAL A 502 11.72 -15.97 5.59
CA VAL A 502 12.03 -14.55 5.35
C VAL A 502 12.99 -14.08 6.45
N GLY A 503 14.10 -13.44 6.08
CA GLY A 503 15.11 -13.01 7.06
C GLY A 503 14.60 -11.94 8.03
N ALA A 504 15.19 -11.87 9.23
CA ALA A 504 14.91 -10.78 10.14
C ALA A 504 15.60 -9.49 9.65
N THR A 505 14.94 -8.33 9.74
CA THR A 505 15.54 -7.01 9.42
C THR A 505 16.01 -6.26 10.66
N HIS A 506 15.59 -6.69 11.86
CA HIS A 506 15.86 -6.03 13.13
C HIS A 506 16.45 -6.98 14.18
N LEU A 507 17.28 -6.43 15.07
CA LEU A 507 17.90 -7.17 16.17
C LEU A 507 17.14 -6.97 17.49
N GLY A 508 16.97 -8.04 18.26
CA GLY A 508 16.22 -8.03 19.52
C GLY A 508 17.01 -8.60 20.71
N THR A 509 16.57 -8.31 21.92
CA THR A 509 17.10 -8.91 23.18
C THR A 509 16.13 -9.88 23.84
N THR A 510 14.86 -9.88 23.43
CA THR A 510 13.82 -10.81 23.89
C THR A 510 13.07 -11.34 22.68
N PHE A 511 12.79 -12.64 22.66
CA PHE A 511 12.05 -13.29 21.58
C PHE A 511 11.07 -14.32 22.10
N TYR A 512 10.00 -14.56 21.35
CA TYR A 512 8.91 -15.46 21.73
C TYR A 512 8.66 -16.50 20.64
N PHE A 513 8.51 -17.76 21.05
CA PHE A 513 7.97 -18.83 20.21
C PHE A 513 6.69 -19.37 20.85
N ALA A 514 5.66 -19.59 20.03
CA ALA A 514 4.40 -20.12 20.53
C ALA A 514 4.51 -21.60 20.92
N ASP A 515 5.31 -22.37 20.20
CA ASP A 515 5.64 -23.76 20.53
C ASP A 515 7.12 -24.10 20.34
N VAL A 516 7.54 -25.22 20.92
CA VAL A 516 8.83 -25.89 20.73
C VAL A 516 8.57 -27.39 20.89
N PRO A 517 8.47 -28.15 19.78
CA PRO A 517 8.10 -29.56 19.83
C PRO A 517 9.27 -30.45 20.25
N THR A 518 9.40 -30.76 21.55
CA THR A 518 10.45 -31.69 22.05
C THR A 518 9.96 -33.12 22.25
N GLY A 519 8.77 -33.46 21.74
CA GLY A 519 8.14 -34.77 21.86
C GLY A 519 8.83 -35.90 21.08
N PRO A 520 8.42 -37.16 21.29
CA PRO A 520 9.00 -38.30 20.57
C PRO A 520 8.92 -38.15 19.05
N GLY A 521 10.06 -38.26 18.39
CA GLY A 521 10.19 -38.13 16.94
C GLY A 521 10.52 -36.71 16.45
N PHE A 522 10.51 -35.69 17.31
CA PHE A 522 10.93 -34.32 17.00
C PHE A 522 12.32 -34.00 17.57
N THR A 523 13.07 -33.16 16.87
CA THR A 523 14.31 -32.52 17.33
C THR A 523 14.24 -31.04 17.01
N SER A 524 14.11 -30.20 18.05
CA SER A 524 14.16 -28.75 17.94
C SER A 524 15.56 -28.21 18.18
N PHE A 525 15.88 -27.10 17.53
CA PHE A 525 17.02 -26.26 17.91
C PHE A 525 16.55 -24.81 18.08
N MET A 526 17.30 -24.01 18.84
CA MET A 526 17.20 -22.54 18.76
C MET A 526 18.51 -22.05 18.19
N THR A 527 18.52 -21.61 16.94
CA THR A 527 19.70 -21.06 16.28
C THR A 527 19.77 -19.56 16.55
N LEU A 528 20.99 -19.06 16.78
CA LEU A 528 21.22 -17.71 17.29
C LEU A 528 22.35 -17.03 16.52
N LEU A 529 22.18 -15.77 16.12
CA LEU A 529 23.22 -14.95 15.52
C LEU A 529 23.47 -13.71 16.39
N ASN A 530 24.71 -13.52 16.85
CA ASN A 530 25.18 -12.26 17.40
C ASN A 530 25.97 -11.51 16.32
N PRO A 531 25.42 -10.45 15.69
CA PRO A 531 26.09 -9.74 14.60
C PRO A 531 27.41 -9.09 15.02
N PRO A 532 28.27 -8.70 14.05
CA PRO A 532 29.45 -7.90 14.34
C PRO A 532 29.11 -6.55 15.01
N GLY A 533 30.03 -6.03 15.81
CA GLY A 533 29.94 -4.68 16.40
C GLY A 533 29.45 -4.61 17.85
N ASN A 534 28.67 -5.61 18.31
CA ASN A 534 28.22 -5.71 19.71
C ASN A 534 29.27 -6.36 20.63
N GLY A 535 28.94 -6.53 21.91
CA GLY A 535 29.72 -7.36 22.84
C GLY A 535 29.42 -8.86 22.66
N THR A 536 30.02 -9.69 23.52
CA THR A 536 29.59 -11.10 23.66
C THR A 536 28.16 -11.16 24.20
N ALA A 537 27.26 -11.80 23.47
CA ALA A 537 25.90 -12.10 23.89
C ALA A 537 25.90 -13.29 24.85
N SER A 538 25.25 -13.15 26.00
CA SER A 538 24.91 -14.24 26.92
C SER A 538 23.44 -14.54 26.73
N VAL A 539 23.11 -15.72 26.19
CA VAL A 539 21.76 -16.06 25.73
C VAL A 539 21.18 -17.24 26.51
N THR A 540 19.91 -17.16 26.90
CA THR A 540 19.20 -18.23 27.61
C THR A 540 17.74 -18.30 27.16
N ALA A 541 17.24 -19.51 26.92
CA ALA A 541 15.82 -19.79 26.70
C ALA A 541 15.16 -20.25 28.00
N THR A 542 13.97 -19.74 28.28
CA THR A 542 13.08 -20.20 29.36
C THR A 542 11.87 -20.87 28.74
N TYR A 543 11.52 -22.06 29.21
CA TYR A 543 10.44 -22.89 28.66
C TYR A 543 9.24 -22.92 29.61
N TYR A 544 8.05 -22.75 29.06
CA TYR A 544 6.80 -22.60 29.81
C TYR A 544 5.76 -23.63 29.37
N ALA A 545 5.07 -24.23 30.34
CA ALA A 545 3.88 -25.03 30.11
C ALA A 545 3.03 -25.10 31.40
N ASN A 546 1.72 -25.28 31.25
CA ASN A 546 0.78 -25.49 32.36
C ASN A 546 0.87 -24.42 33.47
N GLY A 547 1.14 -23.17 33.11
CA GLY A 547 1.19 -22.03 34.01
C GLY A 547 2.48 -21.87 34.79
N GLN A 548 3.54 -22.61 34.43
CA GLN A 548 4.81 -22.65 35.15
C GLN A 548 6.00 -22.63 34.18
N VAL A 549 7.17 -22.24 34.69
CA VAL A 549 8.45 -22.53 34.03
C VAL A 549 8.75 -24.03 34.21
N VAL A 550 8.88 -24.74 33.10
CA VAL A 550 9.17 -26.19 33.07
C VAL A 550 10.62 -26.52 32.76
N GLY A 551 11.42 -25.54 32.35
CA GLY A 551 12.86 -25.69 32.18
C GLY A 551 13.54 -24.41 31.71
N HIS A 552 14.87 -24.45 31.64
CA HIS A 552 15.69 -23.45 30.99
C HIS A 552 16.72 -24.16 30.10
N SER A 553 17.22 -23.50 29.08
CA SER A 553 18.44 -23.93 28.41
C SER A 553 19.65 -23.72 29.34
N GLY A 554 20.78 -24.33 29.00
CA GLY A 554 22.07 -23.79 29.44
C GLY A 554 22.27 -22.36 28.88
N ASN A 555 23.10 -21.56 29.55
CA ASN A 555 23.52 -20.27 29.01
C ASN A 555 24.57 -20.48 27.92
N VAL A 556 24.40 -19.85 26.76
CA VAL A 556 25.38 -19.85 25.67
C VAL A 556 25.95 -18.45 25.48
N SER A 557 27.28 -18.36 25.55
CA SER A 557 28.05 -17.16 25.25
C SER A 557 28.43 -17.15 23.77
N ILE A 558 27.97 -16.15 23.02
CA ILE A 558 28.21 -15.99 21.58
C ILE A 558 29.03 -14.71 21.38
N ALA A 559 30.26 -14.81 20.86
CA ALA A 559 31.06 -13.62 20.58
C ALA A 559 30.42 -12.78 19.46
N ALA A 560 30.84 -11.53 19.31
CA ALA A 560 30.36 -10.67 18.24
C ALA A 560 30.79 -11.20 16.87
N GLY A 561 29.88 -11.20 15.90
CA GLY A 561 30.10 -11.81 14.59
C GLY A 561 30.21 -13.34 14.65
N GLN A 562 29.47 -13.99 15.55
CA GLN A 562 29.40 -15.45 15.63
C GLN A 562 27.97 -15.95 15.81
N ARG A 563 27.79 -17.24 15.54
CA ARG A 563 26.55 -17.96 15.75
C ARG A 563 26.59 -18.87 16.97
N GLY A 564 25.42 -19.22 17.49
CA GLY A 564 25.22 -20.18 18.57
C GLY A 564 23.99 -21.06 18.34
N THR A 565 23.83 -22.07 19.19
CA THR A 565 22.66 -22.96 19.18
C THR A 565 22.30 -23.38 20.61
N LEU A 566 21.01 -23.34 20.97
CA LEU A 566 20.47 -24.00 22.17
C LEU A 566 19.75 -25.29 21.77
N TYR A 567 19.70 -26.27 22.67
CA TYR A 567 19.21 -27.63 22.42
C TYR A 567 18.05 -28.00 23.37
N PRO A 568 16.79 -27.60 23.08
CA PRO A 568 15.62 -27.83 23.94
C PRO A 568 15.48 -29.28 24.46
N ASN A 569 15.64 -30.28 23.60
CA ASN A 569 15.51 -31.70 23.97
C ASN A 569 16.46 -32.15 25.09
N THR A 570 17.56 -31.43 25.38
CA THR A 570 18.47 -31.74 26.49
C THR A 570 17.95 -31.35 27.87
N ALA A 571 16.90 -30.52 27.95
CA ALA A 571 16.36 -30.00 29.21
C ALA A 571 15.22 -30.85 29.82
N GLY A 572 14.87 -32.00 29.21
CA GLY A 572 13.87 -32.93 29.76
C GLY A 572 12.44 -32.39 29.73
N LEU A 573 12.11 -31.60 28.70
CA LEU A 573 10.89 -30.82 28.59
C LEU A 573 9.64 -31.67 28.26
N PRO A 574 8.43 -31.20 28.58
CA PRO A 574 7.18 -31.70 28.01
C PRO A 574 7.21 -31.70 26.48
N ALA A 575 6.40 -32.57 25.84
CA ALA A 575 6.43 -32.77 24.38
C ALA A 575 6.21 -31.50 23.53
N HIS A 576 5.59 -30.47 24.11
CA HIS A 576 5.37 -29.15 23.55
C HIS A 576 5.53 -28.13 24.69
N VAL A 577 6.27 -27.04 24.44
CA VAL A 577 6.48 -25.94 25.39
C VAL A 577 6.57 -24.59 24.65
N ALA A 578 6.05 -23.53 25.24
CA ALA A 578 6.28 -22.17 24.75
C ALA A 578 7.64 -21.67 25.24
N ALA A 579 8.32 -20.80 24.49
CA ALA A 579 9.66 -20.34 24.84
C ALA A 579 9.82 -18.82 24.80
N VAL A 580 10.56 -18.30 25.77
CA VAL A 580 11.11 -16.93 25.77
C VAL A 580 12.63 -17.02 25.71
N ILE A 581 13.25 -16.47 24.68
CA ILE A 581 14.70 -16.29 24.59
C ILE A 581 15.06 -14.90 25.10
N THR A 582 16.09 -14.81 25.93
CA THR A 582 16.65 -13.55 26.44
C THR A 582 18.14 -13.47 26.16
N SER A 583 18.62 -12.27 25.82
CA SER A 583 20.03 -12.00 25.47
C SER A 583 20.52 -10.69 26.09
N THR A 584 21.79 -10.65 26.49
CA THR A 584 22.46 -9.43 26.97
C THR A 584 22.89 -8.47 25.86
N GLN A 585 22.73 -8.84 24.59
CA GLN A 585 23.05 -8.04 23.40
C GLN A 585 21.94 -8.23 22.34
N PRO A 586 21.73 -7.26 21.42
CA PRO A 586 20.86 -7.45 20.27
C PRO A 586 21.37 -8.59 19.36
N ILE A 587 20.52 -9.58 19.13
CA ILE A 587 20.78 -10.79 18.32
C ILE A 587 19.62 -11.05 17.34
N VAL A 588 19.65 -12.18 16.64
CA VAL A 588 18.47 -12.81 15.99
C VAL A 588 18.35 -14.26 16.44
N ALA A 589 17.13 -14.77 16.49
CA ALA A 589 16.81 -16.16 16.83
C ALA A 589 15.85 -16.81 15.82
N GLU A 590 16.14 -18.05 15.44
CA GLU A 590 15.30 -18.93 14.63
C GLU A 590 15.08 -20.27 15.37
N ARG A 591 13.97 -20.95 15.08
CA ARG A 591 13.68 -22.31 15.58
C ARG A 591 13.43 -23.25 14.40
N PRO A 592 14.45 -24.04 14.00
CA PRO A 592 14.22 -25.17 13.12
C PRO A 592 13.84 -26.43 13.90
N ASP A 593 12.82 -27.12 13.38
CA ASP A 593 12.34 -28.39 13.90
C ASP A 593 12.46 -29.49 12.84
N TYR A 594 12.99 -30.64 13.24
CA TYR A 594 13.20 -31.81 12.38
C TYR A 594 12.39 -32.97 12.94
N PHE A 595 11.52 -33.60 12.16
CA PHE A 595 10.66 -34.70 12.63
C PHE A 595 10.65 -35.93 11.73
N GLY A 596 10.76 -37.10 12.35
CA GLY A 596 10.86 -38.39 11.68
C GLY A 596 9.81 -39.40 12.16
N ASN A 597 8.99 -39.90 11.23
CA ASN A 597 7.94 -40.91 11.47
C ASN A 597 6.91 -40.54 12.56
N VAL A 598 6.59 -39.24 12.68
CA VAL A 598 5.57 -38.72 13.61
C VAL A 598 4.16 -38.92 13.04
N THR A 599 3.16 -39.11 13.90
CA THR A 599 1.76 -39.32 13.47
C THR A 599 0.90 -38.13 13.87
N MET A 600 0.50 -37.31 12.90
CA MET A 600 -0.14 -36.00 13.11
C MET A 600 -1.59 -36.00 12.57
N GLY A 601 -2.55 -36.26 13.46
CA GLY A 601 -3.98 -36.13 13.18
C GLY A 601 -4.43 -36.68 11.81
N ASN A 602 -5.08 -35.85 11.01
CA ASN A 602 -5.54 -36.20 9.66
C ASN A 602 -4.42 -36.48 8.65
N ALA A 603 -3.20 -35.97 8.87
CA ALA A 603 -2.08 -36.19 7.96
C ALA A 603 -1.52 -37.62 8.03
N GLY A 604 -1.74 -38.33 9.14
CA GLY A 604 -1.21 -39.69 9.36
C GLY A 604 0.28 -39.66 9.74
N THR A 605 1.02 -40.71 9.39
CA THR A 605 2.46 -40.81 9.69
C THR A 605 3.31 -40.18 8.59
N LEU A 606 4.17 -39.22 8.95
CA LEU A 606 5.05 -38.52 8.01
C LEU A 606 6.42 -38.17 8.62
N SER A 607 7.29 -37.59 7.80
CA SER A 607 8.55 -36.96 8.22
C SER A 607 8.71 -35.63 7.48
N GLY A 608 9.49 -34.70 8.02
CA GLY A 608 9.70 -33.38 7.44
C GLY A 608 10.52 -32.48 8.37
N ALA A 609 10.49 -31.19 8.06
CA ALA A 609 11.04 -30.16 8.92
C ALA A 609 10.25 -28.85 8.76
N THR A 610 10.45 -27.93 9.69
CA THR A 610 9.98 -26.55 9.63
C THR A 610 11.07 -25.62 10.16
N SER A 611 10.94 -24.31 9.96
CA SER A 611 11.83 -23.32 10.58
C SER A 611 11.13 -21.96 10.58
N THR A 612 11.18 -21.26 11.71
CA THR A 612 10.54 -19.95 11.84
C THR A 612 11.43 -18.94 12.57
N VAL A 613 11.36 -17.67 12.16
CA VAL A 613 12.03 -16.55 12.82
C VAL A 613 11.20 -16.12 14.03
N ALA A 614 11.85 -15.90 15.17
CA ALA A 614 11.16 -15.56 16.41
C ALA A 614 10.58 -14.13 16.39
N THR A 615 9.35 -13.94 16.88
CA THR A 615 8.82 -12.58 17.11
C THR A 615 9.50 -11.91 18.31
N GLN A 616 9.74 -10.60 18.20
CA GLN A 616 10.31 -9.77 19.27
C GLN A 616 9.23 -9.17 20.19
N ALA A 617 7.95 -9.29 19.82
CA ALA A 617 6.82 -8.74 20.56
C ALA A 617 5.64 -9.72 20.64
N LEU A 618 4.89 -9.62 21.73
CA LEU A 618 3.56 -10.20 21.86
C LEU A 618 2.53 -9.20 21.31
N SER A 619 1.43 -9.70 20.75
CA SER A 619 0.34 -8.88 20.19
C SER A 619 -1.02 -9.34 20.70
N HIS A 620 -2.00 -8.44 20.62
CA HIS A 620 -3.42 -8.73 20.83
C HIS A 620 -4.14 -9.19 19.56
N ASP A 621 -3.47 -9.20 18.41
CA ASP A 621 -4.04 -9.60 17.12
C ASP A 621 -2.97 -10.22 16.21
N TRP A 622 -3.34 -11.31 15.54
CA TRP A 622 -2.49 -12.18 14.73
C TRP A 622 -3.27 -12.74 13.54
N LEU A 623 -2.85 -12.43 12.31
CA LEU A 623 -3.51 -12.80 11.07
C LEU A 623 -2.71 -13.83 10.26
N PHE A 624 -3.42 -14.63 9.46
CA PHE A 624 -2.84 -15.74 8.69
C PHE A 624 -3.64 -16.07 7.40
N ALA A 625 -2.97 -16.16 6.25
CA ALA A 625 -3.60 -16.29 4.92
C ALA A 625 -3.65 -17.70 4.28
N GLU A 626 -2.67 -18.59 4.49
CA GLU A 626 -2.79 -20.04 4.23
C GLU A 626 -3.83 -20.66 5.19
N GLY A 627 -4.07 -21.96 5.07
CA GLY A 627 -4.85 -22.82 5.94
C GLY A 627 -5.65 -23.82 5.10
N PHE A 628 -5.56 -25.10 5.43
CA PHE A 628 -6.25 -26.17 4.70
C PHE A 628 -6.48 -27.41 5.56
N THR A 629 -7.74 -27.81 5.66
CA THR A 629 -8.18 -28.89 6.55
C THR A 629 -8.72 -30.12 5.83
N GLY A 630 -8.51 -30.20 4.52
CA GLY A 630 -8.97 -31.30 3.67
C GLY A 630 -7.94 -32.40 3.44
N GLY A 631 -8.43 -33.57 3.01
CA GLY A 631 -7.58 -34.70 2.64
C GLY A 631 -6.69 -35.17 3.80
N LYS A 632 -5.38 -35.34 3.52
CA LYS A 632 -4.36 -35.72 4.50
C LYS A 632 -3.58 -34.49 5.00
N THR A 633 -4.29 -33.45 5.41
CA THR A 633 -3.68 -32.25 6.00
C THR A 633 -4.22 -32.06 7.41
N GLN A 634 -3.33 -31.72 8.35
CA GLN A 634 -3.64 -31.41 9.73
C GLN A 634 -3.05 -30.04 10.07
N GLU A 635 -3.90 -29.10 10.49
CA GLU A 635 -3.54 -27.73 10.85
C GLU A 635 -3.81 -27.50 12.34
N TYR A 636 -2.89 -26.79 13.00
CA TYR A 636 -2.98 -26.35 14.38
C TYR A 636 -2.66 -24.86 14.49
N LEU A 637 -3.35 -24.17 15.40
CA LEU A 637 -2.94 -22.87 15.91
C LEU A 637 -2.32 -23.07 17.30
N MET A 638 -1.04 -22.76 17.44
CA MET A 638 -0.32 -22.76 18.70
C MET A 638 -0.45 -21.38 19.32
N ILE A 639 -1.12 -21.28 20.46
CA ILE A 639 -1.51 -20.01 21.08
C ILE A 639 -0.92 -19.93 22.48
N SER A 640 0.01 -19.00 22.71
CA SER A 640 0.79 -18.94 23.94
C SER A 640 0.72 -17.58 24.62
N ASN A 641 0.38 -17.60 25.91
CA ASN A 641 0.32 -16.43 26.77
C ASN A 641 1.63 -16.33 27.57
N LEU A 642 2.56 -15.53 27.06
CA LEU A 642 3.88 -15.27 27.64
C LEU A 642 3.98 -13.85 28.23
N ASP A 643 2.84 -13.17 28.41
CA ASP A 643 2.76 -11.79 28.89
C ASP A 643 3.11 -11.68 30.37
N SER A 644 4.40 -11.53 30.63
CA SER A 644 4.97 -11.37 31.96
C SER A 644 4.67 -10.00 32.59
N ALA A 645 4.10 -9.05 31.84
CA ALA A 645 3.68 -7.74 32.36
C ALA A 645 2.24 -7.80 32.87
N ALA A 646 1.30 -8.29 32.05
CA ALA A 646 -0.11 -8.42 32.43
C ALA A 646 -0.34 -9.54 33.46
N LYS A 647 0.32 -10.71 33.28
CA LYS A 647 0.14 -11.92 34.11
C LYS A 647 -1.32 -12.33 34.29
N ALA A 648 -2.16 -12.01 33.32
CA ALA A 648 -3.60 -12.28 33.30
C ALA A 648 -3.95 -13.38 32.29
N THR A 649 -5.08 -14.05 32.49
CA THR A 649 -5.61 -15.00 31.51
C THR A 649 -6.01 -14.24 30.24
N ALA A 650 -5.39 -14.60 29.11
CA ALA A 650 -5.76 -14.09 27.80
C ALA A 650 -7.12 -14.67 27.41
N ASN A 651 -8.10 -13.81 27.13
CA ASN A 651 -9.37 -14.20 26.54
C ASN A 651 -9.22 -14.10 25.03
N VAL A 652 -9.12 -15.25 24.37
CA VAL A 652 -8.76 -15.38 22.95
C VAL A 652 -9.99 -15.64 22.10
N THR A 653 -10.10 -14.97 20.96
CA THR A 653 -11.09 -15.24 19.91
C THR A 653 -10.37 -15.62 18.62
N ILE A 654 -10.68 -16.80 18.10
CA ILE A 654 -10.20 -17.31 16.81
C ILE A 654 -11.32 -17.10 15.80
N ASN A 655 -11.10 -16.27 14.79
CA ASN A 655 -11.99 -16.03 13.67
C ASN A 655 -11.45 -16.74 12.42
N LEU A 656 -12.12 -17.81 12.00
CA LEU A 656 -11.78 -18.55 10.78
C LEU A 656 -12.58 -18.01 9.60
N GLN A 657 -11.90 -17.60 8.53
CA GLN A 657 -12.48 -17.01 7.32
C GLN A 657 -12.34 -18.02 6.16
N LEU A 658 -13.41 -18.25 5.41
CA LEU A 658 -13.46 -19.29 4.35
C LEU A 658 -13.54 -18.66 2.95
N GLY A 659 -13.10 -19.41 1.93
CA GLY A 659 -13.07 -18.93 0.54
C GLY A 659 -14.44 -18.61 -0.10
N ASN A 660 -15.54 -18.85 0.61
CA ASN A 660 -16.90 -18.45 0.22
C ASN A 660 -17.41 -17.19 0.95
N GLY A 661 -16.57 -16.52 1.75
CA GLY A 661 -16.94 -15.36 2.57
C GLY A 661 -17.74 -15.68 3.83
N SER A 662 -17.88 -16.95 4.21
CA SER A 662 -18.44 -17.32 5.52
C SER A 662 -17.34 -17.42 6.57
N THR A 663 -17.64 -16.95 7.79
CA THR A 663 -16.72 -17.00 8.93
C THR A 663 -17.21 -17.97 10.01
N ARG A 664 -16.30 -18.39 10.89
CA ARG A 664 -16.62 -19.10 12.13
C ARG A 664 -15.74 -18.61 13.27
N SER A 665 -16.35 -18.09 14.32
CA SER A 665 -15.65 -17.59 15.50
C SER A 665 -15.73 -18.57 16.66
N TYR A 666 -14.62 -18.73 17.38
CA TYR A 666 -14.47 -19.58 18.55
C TYR A 666 -13.76 -18.80 19.65
N SER A 667 -14.12 -19.03 20.91
CA SER A 667 -13.47 -18.37 22.05
C SER A 667 -12.89 -19.40 23.03
N LEU A 668 -11.71 -19.10 23.56
CA LEU A 668 -11.03 -19.90 24.57
C LEU A 668 -10.19 -19.00 25.49
N SER A 669 -9.73 -19.55 26.62
CA SER A 669 -8.90 -18.82 27.57
C SER A 669 -7.53 -19.48 27.69
N VAL A 670 -6.46 -18.70 27.57
CA VAL A 670 -5.08 -19.16 27.79
C VAL A 670 -4.55 -18.52 29.09
N ALA A 671 -4.35 -19.36 30.11
CA ALA A 671 -3.78 -18.93 31.39
C ALA A 671 -2.36 -18.34 31.20
N PRO A 672 -1.88 -17.46 32.10
CA PRO A 672 -0.51 -16.97 32.06
C PRO A 672 0.50 -18.11 31.98
N PHE A 673 1.60 -17.93 31.26
CA PHE A 673 2.69 -18.91 31.16
C PHE A 673 2.23 -20.29 30.69
N SER A 674 1.26 -20.32 29.79
CA SER A 674 0.64 -21.53 29.24
C SER A 674 0.45 -21.41 27.72
N GLN A 675 0.30 -22.56 27.07
CA GLN A 675 -0.07 -22.65 25.65
C GLN A 675 -1.36 -23.44 25.45
N THR A 676 -2.00 -23.26 24.31
CA THR A 676 -3.07 -24.10 23.78
C THR A 676 -2.72 -24.52 22.36
N ILE A 677 -2.80 -25.83 22.08
CA ILE A 677 -2.67 -26.41 20.74
C ILE A 677 -4.10 -26.60 20.20
N TRP A 678 -4.54 -25.71 19.32
CA TRP A 678 -5.93 -25.69 18.86
C TRP A 678 -6.08 -26.34 17.48
N ASN A 679 -6.89 -27.40 17.40
CA ASN A 679 -7.08 -28.20 16.18
C ASN A 679 -8.07 -27.53 15.21
N VAL A 680 -7.58 -27.03 14.08
CA VAL A 680 -8.40 -26.34 13.08
C VAL A 680 -9.32 -27.32 12.35
N ASN A 681 -8.82 -28.51 11.96
CA ASN A 681 -9.60 -29.53 11.25
C ASN A 681 -10.85 -30.00 12.00
N GLN A 682 -10.79 -30.08 13.33
CA GLN A 682 -11.93 -30.48 14.16
C GLN A 682 -13.08 -29.45 14.09
N ASN A 683 -12.74 -28.17 13.90
CA ASN A 683 -13.68 -27.05 13.92
C ASN A 683 -14.20 -26.70 12.52
N VAL A 684 -13.36 -26.85 11.50
CA VAL A 684 -13.70 -26.67 10.09
C VAL A 684 -13.07 -27.79 9.26
N PRO A 685 -13.78 -28.90 9.00
CA PRO A 685 -13.24 -29.99 8.17
C PRO A 685 -13.38 -29.74 6.66
N ASN A 686 -12.40 -30.17 5.88
CA ASN A 686 -12.40 -30.13 4.40
C ASN A 686 -12.64 -28.74 3.79
N GLN A 687 -11.96 -27.70 4.28
CA GLN A 687 -11.98 -26.36 3.71
C GLN A 687 -10.56 -25.83 3.49
N ALA A 688 -10.43 -24.88 2.57
CA ALA A 688 -9.36 -23.89 2.65
C ALA A 688 -9.84 -22.77 3.58
N VAL A 689 -9.00 -22.36 4.53
CA VAL A 689 -9.33 -21.50 5.66
C VAL A 689 -8.20 -20.50 5.89
N SER A 690 -8.50 -19.33 6.42
CA SER A 690 -7.56 -18.33 6.91
C SER A 690 -7.97 -17.96 8.33
N ALA A 691 -7.07 -17.39 9.12
CA ALA A 691 -7.31 -17.16 10.54
C ALA A 691 -6.97 -15.73 10.96
N GLU A 692 -7.68 -15.26 11.98
CA GLU A 692 -7.41 -14.04 12.72
C GLU A 692 -7.62 -14.40 14.20
N VAL A 693 -6.61 -14.17 15.03
CA VAL A 693 -6.58 -14.61 16.44
C VAL A 693 -6.33 -13.41 17.34
N THR A 694 -7.41 -12.90 17.90
CA THR A 694 -7.40 -11.74 18.80
C THR A 694 -7.39 -12.14 20.26
N SER A 695 -6.86 -11.29 21.15
CA SER A 695 -6.88 -11.49 22.59
C SER A 695 -7.20 -10.22 23.39
N THR A 696 -7.77 -10.41 24.58
CA THR A 696 -7.92 -9.35 25.59
C THR A 696 -7.33 -9.77 26.93
N ASN A 697 -7.10 -8.80 27.83
CA ASN A 697 -6.42 -8.88 29.14
C ASN A 697 -4.91 -9.16 29.13
N ALA A 698 -4.40 -9.91 28.16
CA ALA A 698 -2.97 -10.22 28.02
C ALA A 698 -2.61 -10.42 26.54
N ALA A 699 -1.42 -9.95 26.15
CA ALA A 699 -0.90 -10.18 24.81
C ALA A 699 -0.44 -11.65 24.64
N ILE A 700 -0.47 -12.14 23.42
CA ILE A 700 -0.14 -13.53 23.07
C ILE A 700 0.87 -13.57 21.93
N VAL A 701 1.46 -14.74 21.69
CA VAL A 701 2.08 -15.11 20.42
C VAL A 701 1.27 -16.25 19.81
N VAL A 702 1.08 -16.20 18.49
CA VAL A 702 0.34 -17.23 17.74
C VAL A 702 1.18 -17.68 16.56
N GLU A 703 1.20 -19.00 16.36
CA GLU A 703 1.89 -19.67 15.28
C GLU A 703 0.95 -20.69 14.64
N ARG A 704 0.92 -20.76 13.31
CA ARG A 704 0.31 -21.89 12.61
C ARG A 704 1.37 -22.97 12.45
N GLN A 705 0.96 -24.22 12.65
CA GLN A 705 1.68 -25.40 12.16
C GLN A 705 0.76 -26.23 11.26
N MET A 706 1.25 -26.65 10.10
CA MET A 706 0.56 -27.64 9.26
C MET A 706 1.43 -28.86 9.01
N PHE A 707 0.80 -30.02 8.93
CA PHE A 707 1.40 -31.29 8.57
C PHE A 707 0.58 -31.91 7.44
N PHE A 708 1.22 -32.45 6.41
CA PHE A 708 0.52 -32.89 5.20
C PHE A 708 1.14 -34.12 4.53
N HIS A 709 0.28 -34.89 3.87
CA HIS A 709 0.62 -35.50 2.59
C HIS A 709 -0.04 -34.65 1.49
N TYR A 710 0.74 -33.76 0.88
CA TYR A 710 0.31 -32.90 -0.21
C TYR A 710 0.08 -33.72 -1.48
N GLY A 711 -0.98 -33.40 -2.21
CA GLY A 711 -1.28 -34.04 -3.48
C GLY A 711 -2.09 -33.16 -4.41
N ASN A 712 -1.43 -32.59 -5.43
CA ASN A 712 -2.08 -31.83 -6.48
C ASN A 712 -2.52 -32.78 -7.63
N PRO A 713 -3.78 -32.74 -8.11
CA PRO A 713 -4.23 -33.63 -9.18
C PRO A 713 -3.41 -33.49 -10.48
N GLY A 714 -2.47 -34.41 -10.69
CA GLY A 714 -1.82 -34.63 -11.99
C GLY A 714 -0.29 -34.67 -12.03
N SER A 715 0.45 -34.35 -10.96
CA SER A 715 1.92 -34.59 -10.97
C SER A 715 2.60 -34.71 -9.60
N LEU A 716 2.37 -33.79 -8.66
CA LEU A 716 3.13 -33.73 -7.41
C LEU A 716 2.45 -34.49 -6.26
N GLN A 717 3.25 -35.24 -5.50
CA GLN A 717 2.93 -35.81 -4.20
C GLN A 717 4.11 -35.55 -3.26
N SER A 718 3.91 -34.95 -2.10
CA SER A 718 4.94 -34.78 -1.07
C SER A 718 4.38 -35.05 0.32
N MET A 719 5.26 -35.23 1.30
CA MET A 719 4.89 -35.17 2.71
C MET A 719 5.84 -34.24 3.45
N GLY A 720 5.35 -33.60 4.51
CA GLY A 720 6.13 -32.66 5.31
C GLY A 720 5.23 -31.84 6.23
N GLY A 721 5.78 -30.75 6.73
CA GLY A 721 5.01 -29.72 7.42
C GLY A 721 5.57 -28.34 7.09
N ASN A 722 4.87 -27.30 7.54
CA ASN A 722 5.33 -25.92 7.55
C ASN A 722 4.88 -25.26 8.87
N ASP A 723 5.53 -24.17 9.24
CA ASP A 723 5.11 -23.32 10.35
C ASP A 723 5.33 -21.84 10.01
N VAL A 724 4.55 -20.97 10.65
CA VAL A 724 4.71 -19.52 10.54
C VAL A 724 4.16 -18.83 11.78
N ILE A 725 4.90 -17.87 12.33
CA ILE A 725 4.36 -16.92 13.32
C ILE A 725 3.49 -15.91 12.58
N GLY A 726 2.28 -15.65 13.09
CA GLY A 726 1.29 -14.82 12.38
C GLY A 726 1.73 -13.38 12.13
N GLN A 727 1.01 -12.70 11.24
CA GLN A 727 1.21 -11.26 11.04
C GLN A 727 0.58 -10.50 12.20
N VAL A 728 1.34 -9.61 12.84
CA VAL A 728 0.81 -8.72 13.87
C VAL A 728 -0.28 -7.82 13.29
N GLY A 729 -1.48 -7.90 13.88
CA GLY A 729 -2.62 -7.05 13.53
C GLY A 729 -2.75 -5.78 14.38
N PRO A 730 -3.74 -4.91 14.10
CA PRO A 730 -4.72 -5.05 13.02
C PRO A 730 -4.10 -4.89 11.63
N VAL A 731 -4.79 -5.43 10.61
CA VAL A 731 -4.29 -5.36 9.23
C VAL A 731 -4.04 -3.90 8.83
N SER A 732 -2.85 -3.63 8.30
CA SER A 732 -2.37 -2.27 8.00
C SER A 732 -1.46 -2.21 6.76
N THR A 733 -1.23 -3.36 6.12
CA THR A 733 -0.29 -3.52 5.01
C THR A 733 -1.02 -3.58 3.66
N THR A 734 -0.47 -2.88 2.67
CA THR A 734 -0.97 -2.78 1.28
C THR A 734 -0.01 -3.39 0.24
N ALA A 735 1.17 -3.85 0.67
CA ALA A 735 2.17 -4.48 -0.19
C ALA A 735 2.99 -5.53 0.57
N TYR A 736 3.30 -6.63 -0.12
CA TYR A 736 4.13 -7.74 0.34
C TYR A 736 5.18 -8.05 -0.71
N SER A 737 6.34 -8.51 -0.27
CA SER A 737 7.41 -9.00 -1.14
C SER A 737 7.89 -10.37 -0.71
N PHE A 738 8.17 -11.21 -1.70
CA PHE A 738 8.69 -12.57 -1.56
C PHE A 738 9.84 -12.75 -2.55
N SER A 739 10.99 -13.12 -2.05
CA SER A 739 12.21 -13.40 -2.80
C SER A 739 12.38 -14.87 -3.18
N GLU A 740 11.84 -15.84 -2.42
CA GLU A 740 11.87 -17.25 -2.79
C GLU A 740 10.66 -17.67 -3.63
N GLY A 741 10.90 -18.65 -4.50
CA GLY A 741 9.91 -19.22 -5.40
C GLY A 741 10.59 -20.07 -6.46
N TYR A 742 10.19 -21.34 -6.59
CA TYR A 742 10.71 -22.21 -7.64
C TYR A 742 9.62 -23.09 -8.23
N SER A 743 9.31 -22.85 -9.50
CA SER A 743 8.09 -23.36 -10.15
C SER A 743 8.34 -24.44 -11.23
N ASN A 744 9.49 -25.13 -11.17
CA ASN A 744 9.85 -26.21 -12.10
C ASN A 744 9.05 -27.51 -11.81
N THR A 745 9.16 -28.52 -12.67
CA THR A 745 8.61 -29.87 -12.42
C THR A 745 9.06 -30.39 -11.06
N GLY A 746 8.12 -30.87 -10.25
CA GLY A 746 8.37 -31.35 -8.89
C GLY A 746 8.15 -30.32 -7.78
N TYR A 747 7.73 -29.09 -8.12
CA TYR A 747 7.44 -28.01 -7.18
C TYR A 747 6.10 -27.35 -7.48
N ASP A 748 5.22 -27.20 -6.50
CA ASP A 748 3.98 -26.45 -6.65
C ASP A 748 3.94 -25.30 -5.64
N GLU A 749 4.08 -24.10 -6.17
CA GLU A 749 4.11 -22.82 -5.48
C GLU A 749 2.74 -22.13 -5.58
N TRP A 750 2.32 -21.53 -4.46
CA TRP A 750 1.04 -20.88 -4.29
C TRP A 750 1.21 -19.54 -3.60
N LEU A 751 0.31 -18.60 -3.90
CA LEU A 751 0.08 -17.40 -3.11
C LEU A 751 -1.29 -17.54 -2.45
N THR A 752 -1.34 -17.39 -1.14
CA THR A 752 -2.58 -17.36 -0.37
C THR A 752 -2.84 -15.95 0.12
N LEU A 753 -4.10 -15.53 0.08
CA LEU A 753 -4.52 -14.17 0.38
C LEU A 753 -5.69 -14.19 1.35
N GLN A 754 -5.60 -13.42 2.43
CA GLN A 754 -6.69 -13.16 3.35
C GLN A 754 -7.14 -11.69 3.20
N ASN A 755 -8.44 -11.50 3.11
CA ASN A 755 -9.09 -10.20 3.21
C ASN A 755 -9.90 -10.17 4.52
N PRO A 756 -9.38 -9.54 5.58
CA PRO A 756 -10.10 -9.38 6.85
C PRO A 756 -10.96 -8.10 6.87
N THR A 757 -11.03 -7.33 5.77
CA THR A 757 -11.80 -6.08 5.72
C THR A 757 -13.28 -6.32 5.41
N ASN A 758 -14.09 -5.26 5.55
CA ASN A 758 -15.49 -5.24 5.15
C ASN A 758 -15.71 -5.03 3.65
N ASN A 759 -14.66 -4.78 2.86
CA ASN A 759 -14.74 -4.42 1.45
C ASN A 759 -14.30 -5.58 0.54
N THR A 760 -14.66 -5.49 -0.74
CA THR A 760 -14.14 -6.43 -1.76
C THR A 760 -12.83 -5.87 -2.29
N GLU A 761 -11.71 -6.53 -1.98
CA GLU A 761 -10.38 -6.01 -2.27
C GLU A 761 -9.82 -6.57 -3.57
N SER A 762 -9.05 -5.75 -4.29
CA SER A 762 -8.42 -6.10 -5.56
C SER A 762 -6.90 -6.10 -5.40
N ILE A 763 -6.32 -7.30 -5.43
CA ILE A 763 -4.91 -7.55 -5.12
C ILE A 763 -4.16 -7.92 -6.41
N SER A 764 -3.24 -7.07 -6.82
CA SER A 764 -2.35 -7.24 -7.97
C SER A 764 -1.12 -8.05 -7.58
N ILE A 765 -0.55 -8.77 -8.55
CA ILE A 765 0.69 -9.54 -8.38
C ILE A 765 1.63 -9.14 -9.52
N THR A 766 2.91 -9.02 -9.21
CA THR A 766 3.99 -8.96 -10.19
C THR A 766 4.97 -10.07 -9.87
N LEU A 767 5.07 -11.04 -10.76
CA LEU A 767 6.07 -12.10 -10.71
C LEU A 767 7.29 -11.68 -11.53
N VAL A 768 8.48 -12.01 -11.04
CA VAL A 768 9.76 -11.71 -11.71
C VAL A 768 10.66 -12.95 -11.65
N ASN A 769 11.39 -13.28 -12.71
CA ASN A 769 12.38 -14.37 -12.68
C ASN A 769 13.83 -13.85 -12.70
N GLN A 770 14.80 -14.76 -12.53
CA GLN A 770 16.24 -14.42 -12.48
C GLN A 770 16.79 -13.82 -13.79
N TYR A 771 16.05 -13.89 -14.91
CA TYR A 771 16.39 -13.19 -16.16
C TYR A 771 15.80 -11.77 -16.26
N GLY A 772 15.09 -11.32 -15.23
CA GLY A 772 14.35 -10.07 -15.22
C GLY A 772 13.11 -10.05 -16.11
N PHE A 773 12.56 -11.23 -16.46
CA PHE A 773 11.27 -11.29 -17.13
C PHE A 773 10.14 -11.13 -16.10
N SER A 774 9.42 -10.01 -16.18
CA SER A 774 8.25 -9.73 -15.35
C SER A 774 6.95 -10.23 -15.99
N TYR A 775 6.00 -10.67 -15.14
CA TYR A 775 4.64 -10.98 -15.54
C TYR A 775 3.66 -10.59 -14.43
N SER A 776 2.69 -9.73 -14.76
CA SER A 776 1.59 -9.38 -13.87
C SER A 776 0.28 -9.95 -14.44
N PRO A 777 -0.36 -10.92 -13.77
CA PRO A 777 -1.71 -11.36 -14.13
C PRO A 777 -2.75 -10.27 -13.86
N ALA A 778 -3.99 -10.50 -14.29
CA ALA A 778 -5.12 -9.68 -13.84
C ALA A 778 -5.27 -9.76 -12.30
N PRO A 779 -5.68 -8.66 -11.62
CA PRO A 779 -5.82 -8.65 -10.17
C PRO A 779 -6.77 -9.72 -9.64
N ILE A 780 -6.43 -10.27 -8.48
CA ILE A 780 -7.26 -11.20 -7.73
C ILE A 780 -8.25 -10.41 -6.89
N VAL A 781 -9.54 -10.66 -7.13
CA VAL A 781 -10.62 -10.10 -6.32
C VAL A 781 -10.88 -11.03 -5.14
N VAL A 782 -10.80 -10.50 -3.91
CA VAL A 782 -11.04 -11.24 -2.66
C VAL A 782 -12.21 -10.58 -1.92
N ALA A 783 -13.27 -11.36 -1.65
CA ALA A 783 -14.48 -10.86 -0.99
C ALA A 783 -14.21 -10.48 0.48
N PRO A 784 -15.06 -9.66 1.13
CA PRO A 784 -14.95 -9.34 2.54
C PRO A 784 -14.85 -10.59 3.42
N HIS A 785 -14.08 -10.53 4.50
CA HIS A 785 -13.94 -11.62 5.49
C HIS A 785 -13.70 -13.00 4.87
N SER A 786 -12.85 -13.06 3.85
CA SER A 786 -12.65 -14.24 3.02
C SER A 786 -11.19 -14.43 2.62
N ARG A 787 -10.93 -15.49 1.85
CA ARG A 787 -9.60 -15.81 1.33
C ARG A 787 -9.62 -16.26 -0.12
N SER A 788 -8.46 -16.15 -0.75
CA SER A 788 -8.18 -16.69 -2.08
C SER A 788 -6.87 -17.49 -2.08
N SER A 789 -6.66 -18.27 -3.12
CA SER A 789 -5.41 -19.00 -3.34
C SER A 789 -5.12 -19.09 -4.84
N TYR A 790 -3.87 -18.79 -5.20
CA TYR A 790 -3.43 -18.58 -6.57
C TYR A 790 -2.27 -19.51 -6.90
N TYR A 791 -2.40 -20.26 -7.98
CA TYR A 791 -1.41 -21.28 -8.36
C TYR A 791 -0.27 -20.66 -9.18
N VAL A 792 0.78 -20.24 -8.49
CA VAL A 792 1.94 -19.53 -9.09
C VAL A 792 2.65 -20.44 -10.09
N SER A 793 2.93 -21.71 -9.77
CA SER A 793 3.64 -22.59 -10.71
C SER A 793 2.90 -22.81 -12.03
N GLY A 794 1.57 -22.81 -12.04
CA GLY A 794 0.78 -22.88 -13.28
C GLY A 794 0.97 -21.65 -14.19
N VAL A 795 1.21 -20.47 -13.59
CA VAL A 795 1.43 -19.20 -14.28
C VAL A 795 2.85 -19.11 -14.81
N VAL A 796 3.85 -19.40 -13.97
CA VAL A 796 5.28 -19.37 -14.33
C VAL A 796 5.55 -20.30 -15.52
N ARG A 797 5.15 -21.58 -15.40
CA ARG A 797 5.30 -22.62 -16.44
C ARG A 797 4.65 -22.23 -17.77
N LYS A 798 3.57 -21.43 -17.75
CA LYS A 798 2.79 -21.07 -18.94
C LYS A 798 3.24 -19.77 -19.62
N TYR A 799 3.67 -18.76 -18.86
CA TYR A 799 3.88 -17.41 -19.39
C TYR A 799 5.32 -16.89 -19.25
N MET A 800 6.07 -17.33 -18.24
CA MET A 800 7.38 -16.74 -17.89
C MET A 800 8.57 -17.43 -18.55
N ILE A 801 8.48 -18.75 -18.82
CA ILE A 801 9.57 -19.50 -19.45
C ILE A 801 9.70 -19.15 -20.95
N LYS A 802 10.90 -18.80 -21.40
CA LYS A 802 11.22 -18.52 -22.81
C LYS A 802 12.17 -19.57 -23.40
N PRO A 803 12.10 -19.85 -24.72
CA PRO A 803 13.04 -20.77 -25.38
C PRO A 803 14.51 -20.33 -25.19
N GLY A 804 15.40 -21.29 -24.94
CA GLY A 804 16.84 -21.06 -24.80
C GLY A 804 17.32 -20.60 -23.42
N GLN A 805 16.42 -20.38 -22.45
CA GLN A 805 16.79 -20.11 -21.06
C GLN A 805 17.24 -21.37 -20.31
N THR A 806 18.09 -21.24 -19.30
CA THR A 806 18.38 -22.34 -18.38
C THR A 806 17.15 -22.62 -17.51
N PRO A 807 16.75 -23.89 -17.30
CA PRO A 807 15.56 -24.19 -16.52
C PRO A 807 15.60 -23.61 -15.10
N SER A 808 16.72 -23.77 -14.38
CA SER A 808 16.86 -23.29 -13.00
C SER A 808 16.57 -21.79 -12.87
N SER A 809 17.17 -20.95 -13.72
CA SER A 809 16.99 -19.50 -13.65
C SER A 809 15.66 -19.02 -14.23
N ALA A 810 15.04 -19.77 -15.14
CA ALA A 810 13.73 -19.41 -15.70
C ALA A 810 12.56 -19.73 -14.76
N PHE A 811 12.66 -20.82 -14.00
CA PHE A 811 11.64 -21.28 -13.05
C PHE A 811 11.75 -20.66 -11.65
N ALA A 812 12.90 -20.07 -11.30
CA ALA A 812 13.07 -19.37 -10.04
C ALA A 812 12.45 -17.97 -10.13
N VAL A 813 11.47 -17.70 -9.27
CA VAL A 813 10.66 -16.48 -9.28
C VAL A 813 10.60 -15.81 -7.92
N SER A 814 10.34 -14.51 -7.95
CA SER A 814 10.01 -13.66 -6.82
C SER A 814 8.65 -13.02 -7.09
N MET A 815 7.99 -12.58 -6.04
CA MET A 815 6.66 -11.99 -6.10
C MET A 815 6.63 -10.67 -5.35
N SER A 816 6.05 -9.64 -5.97
CA SER A 816 5.48 -8.53 -5.21
C SER A 816 3.97 -8.55 -5.35
N VAL A 817 3.27 -8.48 -4.22
CA VAL A 817 1.82 -8.58 -4.12
C VAL A 817 1.32 -7.26 -3.53
N LYS A 818 0.41 -6.57 -4.21
CA LYS A 818 0.05 -5.19 -3.89
C LYS A 818 -1.43 -4.94 -4.06
N SER A 819 -1.99 -4.10 -3.22
CA SER A 819 -3.30 -3.49 -3.41
C SER A 819 -3.15 -1.99 -3.70
N ALA A 820 -4.28 -1.32 -3.95
CA ALA A 820 -4.32 0.14 -3.88
C ALA A 820 -4.00 0.60 -2.44
N PRO A 821 -3.35 1.76 -2.25
CA PRO A 821 -3.16 2.31 -0.91
C PRO A 821 -4.48 2.48 -0.15
N GLY A 822 -4.47 2.16 1.15
CA GLY A 822 -5.67 2.07 1.99
C GLY A 822 -6.45 0.75 1.91
N VAL A 823 -6.16 -0.13 0.93
CA VAL A 823 -6.76 -1.47 0.82
C VAL A 823 -5.89 -2.50 1.52
N PHE A 824 -6.30 -3.01 2.67
CA PHE A 824 -5.46 -3.89 3.49
C PHE A 824 -5.75 -5.37 3.27
N PHE A 825 -4.72 -6.21 3.28
CA PHE A 825 -4.82 -7.67 3.13
C PHE A 825 -3.63 -8.35 3.80
N VAL A 826 -3.65 -9.69 3.90
CA VAL A 826 -2.53 -10.54 4.37
C VAL A 826 -2.17 -11.53 3.27
N ALA A 827 -0.87 -11.81 3.11
CA ALA A 827 -0.34 -12.71 2.08
C ALA A 827 0.72 -13.69 2.61
N GLU A 828 0.52 -14.96 2.27
CA GLU A 828 1.41 -16.08 2.59
C GLU A 828 1.80 -16.84 1.31
N ARG A 829 3.01 -17.41 1.26
CA ARG A 829 3.57 -18.12 0.10
C ARG A 829 3.90 -19.58 0.42
N PRO A 830 2.89 -20.47 0.38
CA PRO A 830 3.13 -21.89 0.45
C PRO A 830 3.85 -22.44 -0.78
N GLN A 831 4.88 -23.22 -0.55
CA GLN A 831 5.59 -23.98 -1.57
C GLN A 831 5.68 -25.45 -1.18
N TYR A 832 5.31 -26.35 -2.08
CA TYR A 832 5.38 -27.81 -1.88
C TYR A 832 6.33 -28.42 -2.90
N TRP A 833 7.15 -29.41 -2.52
CA TRP A 833 8.06 -30.07 -3.47
C TRP A 833 8.28 -31.56 -3.21
N ASN A 834 8.65 -32.27 -4.27
CA ASN A 834 9.22 -33.61 -4.24
C ASN A 834 10.07 -33.80 -5.49
N THR A 835 11.37 -33.97 -5.29
CA THR A 835 12.36 -34.09 -6.38
C THR A 835 12.66 -35.53 -6.78
N GLY A 836 11.91 -36.51 -6.26
CA GLY A 836 11.95 -37.91 -6.67
C GLY A 836 12.91 -38.79 -5.87
N SER A 837 13.25 -39.95 -6.43
CA SER A 837 13.82 -41.10 -5.70
C SER A 837 15.25 -40.94 -5.13
N ALA A 838 15.88 -39.77 -5.30
CA ALA A 838 17.18 -39.44 -4.73
C ALA A 838 17.27 -38.00 -4.19
N GLY A 839 16.13 -37.33 -3.98
CA GLY A 839 16.07 -35.92 -3.59
C GLY A 839 15.19 -35.66 -2.36
N THR A 840 14.95 -34.38 -2.07
CA THR A 840 14.16 -33.91 -0.93
C THR A 840 12.67 -33.79 -1.29
N GLN A 841 11.82 -33.85 -0.26
CA GLN A 841 10.39 -33.55 -0.34
C GLN A 841 9.91 -32.77 0.88
N GLY A 842 8.86 -31.97 0.73
CA GLY A 842 8.31 -31.22 1.85
C GLY A 842 7.34 -30.15 1.40
N GLY A 843 7.25 -29.13 2.25
CA GLY A 843 6.76 -27.82 1.92
C GLY A 843 7.32 -26.78 2.89
N SER A 844 7.08 -25.51 2.58
CA SER A 844 7.36 -24.36 3.44
C SER A 844 6.22 -23.37 3.27
N ASP A 845 6.07 -22.44 4.21
CA ASP A 845 5.22 -21.26 4.07
C ASP A 845 5.91 -20.09 4.77
N VAL A 846 5.62 -18.88 4.30
CA VAL A 846 6.15 -17.62 4.84
C VAL A 846 5.11 -16.53 4.66
N ILE A 847 4.97 -15.65 5.65
CA ILE A 847 4.31 -14.36 5.47
C ILE A 847 5.27 -13.44 4.71
N GLY A 848 4.77 -12.78 3.67
CA GLY A 848 5.60 -11.89 2.85
C GLY A 848 6.16 -10.72 3.65
N TYR A 849 7.33 -10.22 3.27
CA TYR A 849 7.88 -9.05 3.93
C TYR A 849 7.00 -7.82 3.67
N VAL A 850 6.68 -7.07 4.73
CA VAL A 850 5.70 -5.96 4.71
C VAL A 850 6.32 -4.57 4.75
N GLY A 851 7.62 -4.45 5.01
CA GLY A 851 8.26 -3.18 5.38
C GLY A 851 8.01 -2.83 6.84
N GLN A 852 8.98 -2.19 7.51
CA GLN A 852 8.89 -1.72 8.89
C GLN A 852 9.58 -0.36 9.00
#